data_AF-A0A7J8FCX3-F1
#
_entry.id   AF-A0A7J8FCX3-F1
#
_cell.length_a   1.000
_cell.length_b   1.000
_cell.length_c   1.000
_cell.angle_alpha   90.00
_cell.angle_beta   90.00
_cell.angle_gamma   90.00
#
_symmetry.space_group_name_H-M   'P 1'
#
loop_
_entity.id
_entity.type
_entity.pdbx_description
1 polymer ?
#
loop_
_entity_poly.entity_id
_entity_poly.type
_entity_poly.pdbx_seq_one_letter_code
_entity_poly.pdbx_strand_id
1 'polypeptide(L)'
;MTPKPRRRRSSGGKKKAKHGDKETLPVPEEVEPVNMESMGHPEIYPLVLTTKTQEIFNCRIDEDLTDEQPYKLIKKQDILTDFYNRAAVSDFHPVKKVIQNYPGDEILIVYDKDFKYGLNFYVIGTEEGKENYLNPPETPEEQEEHKEFKEHASEDTYLYKPPVSKPWVSLGSEIEIEEESVKGSTKQITYMISRKRREFGAPIKFSDQNASSVKDACIECIAYPDRNFVIKQLERDVGMQVVPQVKDTSTQTKWTYPKNATTQYYPREFLEEEKEILGQSKPLADFLNNMSISVEIALQQNEITNTFIDDWKCLAEEEGTFGDKTDTHLKEYQSFTDLHNLTEKMITCVSWHPDIYGLIVVSVAMRLSFEERVHFSGKLLLQPSLILFWSFSDPIHPQLMLESPEDIFCFKFCPSDPNIIAGGCINGQIVLWDITRHVDRIEHIKTGSSRSKKATLKPMFLLEPDINKEAMYIRHCAVSSIENGHKKVITDIHWLPNTFEINRMGSVFENRSGICCQLVTCSADCTVCFWDIRQQKTATPQPTEKKKEESIEIPSDIPPTFLHLDLSWKPLSKLKLSRGDTSLDHCSTRISLNEDYVLFRTQVLSQNKVINAEGMNPYHNLESGLANILKPIEDFSTKFFVGTEEGEVLYADWKMERDSETGRLMTKKPVSLNSVHDGVVHTVQRSPFYKDIILTIGGWNVAIWKEGVMTGPLLQSSCAPKRFTSGHWSLTRPGVFYIGREDGCVDIWDLLEKTHEPAQSQNICITMITCIRPWNFSAKQQFIAIADYYGTLHILEIPWTLSHPSSNEVSSISYYFEREVKHLEYVEQRKKIREQEKKEMEQETEKKKVRKYQKGKEQLDAELKMDYESYLDLEKTVLINLGMIRVSDTRSFMEVV
;
A
#
# COMPACT_ATOMS: atom_id res chain seq x y z
N MET A 1 0.40 92.35 -48.27
CA MET A 1 -0.60 92.31 -47.18
C MET A 1 0.03 91.62 -45.97
N THR A 2 0.36 92.44 -44.96
CA THR A 2 0.54 92.22 -43.49
C THR A 2 1.01 90.87 -42.89
N PRO A 3 1.76 90.86 -41.77
CA PRO A 3 2.98 91.64 -41.43
C PRO A 3 4.09 90.83 -40.69
N LYS A 4 5.30 91.40 -40.59
CA LYS A 4 6.42 90.96 -39.72
C LYS A 4 6.16 91.25 -38.23
N PRO A 5 6.85 90.54 -37.30
CA PRO A 5 7.85 91.22 -36.44
C PRO A 5 9.12 90.35 -36.21
N ARG A 6 10.33 90.85 -36.51
CA ARG A 6 11.32 91.55 -35.63
C ARG A 6 11.97 90.71 -34.51
N ARG A 7 13.22 90.32 -34.80
CA ARG A 7 14.32 89.97 -33.86
C ARG A 7 14.46 90.99 -32.71
N ARG A 8 14.81 90.51 -31.51
CA ARG A 8 15.60 91.27 -30.53
C ARG A 8 16.97 90.61 -30.36
N ARG A 9 18.01 91.45 -30.47
CA ARG A 9 19.42 91.16 -30.22
C ARG A 9 19.77 91.42 -28.74
N SER A 10 20.78 90.69 -28.30
CA SER A 10 21.72 90.86 -27.19
C SER A 10 21.95 92.28 -26.64
N SER A 11 22.17 92.36 -25.33
CA SER A 11 23.06 93.31 -24.63
C SER A 11 23.26 92.78 -23.21
N GLY A 12 24.42 92.77 -22.56
CA GLY A 12 25.74 93.35 -22.82
C GLY A 12 26.56 93.07 -21.55
N GLY A 13 27.88 92.88 -21.70
CA GLY A 13 28.76 92.49 -20.60
C GLY A 13 28.92 93.57 -19.52
N LYS A 14 29.29 93.13 -18.33
CA LYS A 14 30.05 93.94 -17.36
C LYS A 14 31.19 93.12 -16.78
N LYS A 15 32.31 93.83 -16.64
CA LYS A 15 33.66 93.36 -16.34
C LYS A 15 33.83 92.95 -14.88
N LYS A 16 34.78 92.03 -14.71
CA LYS A 16 35.47 91.61 -13.48
C LYS A 16 35.75 92.75 -12.51
N ALA A 17 35.47 92.51 -11.23
CA ALA A 17 36.18 93.12 -10.11
C ALA A 17 36.97 92.00 -9.39
N LYS A 18 38.28 92.21 -9.27
CA LYS A 18 39.20 91.39 -8.46
C LYS A 18 39.24 91.98 -7.05
N HIS A 19 38.97 91.16 -6.05
CA HIS A 19 39.47 91.23 -4.68
C HIS A 19 39.55 89.75 -4.26
N GLY A 20 40.67 89.16 -3.88
CA GLY A 20 41.78 89.67 -3.09
C GLY A 20 41.81 88.79 -1.85
N ASP A 21 42.63 87.74 -1.88
CA ASP A 21 42.80 86.77 -0.79
C ASP A 21 43.03 87.47 0.55
N LYS A 22 42.23 87.09 1.55
CA LYS A 22 42.60 87.16 2.96
C LYS A 22 42.16 85.87 3.62
N GLU A 23 43.17 85.13 4.05
CA GLU A 23 43.11 84.00 4.96
C GLU A 23 42.28 84.34 6.19
N THR A 24 41.25 83.54 6.46
CA THR A 24 40.64 83.42 7.79
C THR A 24 40.93 82.01 8.30
N LEU A 25 41.61 81.97 9.45
CA LEU A 25 41.88 80.81 10.29
C LEU A 25 40.57 80.06 10.66
N PRO A 26 40.66 78.77 11.01
CA PRO A 26 39.52 77.83 11.02
C PRO A 26 38.52 78.11 12.14
N VAL A 27 37.23 78.03 11.81
CA VAL A 27 36.11 77.94 12.75
C VAL A 27 36.13 76.53 13.36
N PRO A 28 35.92 76.34 14.68
CA PRO A 28 35.94 75.01 15.26
C PRO A 28 34.78 74.16 14.71
N GLU A 29 35.06 72.89 14.42
CA GLU A 29 34.07 71.88 14.04
C GLU A 29 32.89 71.89 15.03
N GLU A 30 31.70 72.28 14.56
CA GLU A 30 30.47 72.17 15.35
C GLU A 30 30.04 70.70 15.39
N VAL A 31 30.06 70.11 16.59
CA VAL A 31 29.65 68.72 16.88
C VAL A 31 28.22 68.48 16.38
N GLU A 32 28.02 67.43 15.57
CA GLU A 32 26.70 67.01 15.10
C GLU A 32 25.83 66.51 16.28
N PRO A 33 24.53 66.84 16.31
CA PRO A 33 23.65 66.36 17.36
C PRO A 33 23.46 64.85 17.29
N VAL A 34 23.67 64.16 18.42
CA VAL A 34 23.47 62.71 18.54
C VAL A 34 21.97 62.39 18.47
N ASN A 35 21.56 61.62 17.48
CA ASN A 35 20.22 61.03 17.39
C ASN A 35 20.20 59.59 17.91
N MET A 36 19.01 59.06 18.21
CA MET A 36 18.84 57.71 18.76
C MET A 36 18.62 56.64 17.67
N GLU A 37 19.36 56.76 16.55
CA GLU A 37 19.35 55.80 15.43
C GLU A 37 19.72 54.38 15.86
N SER A 38 20.67 54.24 16.79
CA SER A 38 21.13 52.94 17.29
C SER A 38 20.06 52.15 18.06
N MET A 39 19.05 52.84 18.60
CA MET A 39 17.88 52.23 19.26
C MET A 39 16.65 52.11 18.33
N GLY A 40 16.80 52.41 17.03
CA GLY A 40 15.73 52.29 16.04
C GLY A 40 14.78 53.49 15.95
N HIS A 41 15.11 54.61 16.58
CA HIS A 41 14.33 55.85 16.57
C HIS A 41 15.16 57.03 16.04
N PRO A 42 15.37 57.14 14.71
CA PRO A 42 16.16 58.22 14.10
C PRO A 42 15.55 59.61 14.33
N GLU A 43 14.23 59.69 14.50
CA GLU A 43 13.51 60.96 14.69
C GLU A 43 13.66 61.59 16.09
N ILE A 44 14.25 60.89 17.07
CA ILE A 44 14.31 61.33 18.48
C ILE A 44 15.69 61.89 18.83
N TYR A 45 15.71 63.11 19.38
CA TYR A 45 16.90 63.81 19.87
C TYR A 45 16.80 64.10 21.36
N PRO A 46 17.62 63.46 22.22
CA PRO A 46 17.58 63.67 23.66
C PRO A 46 18.17 65.05 24.04
N LEU A 47 17.60 65.68 25.06
CA LEU A 47 17.89 67.05 25.48
C LEU A 47 17.81 67.20 27.01
N VAL A 48 18.66 68.03 27.60
CA VAL A 48 18.54 68.44 29.00
C VAL A 48 18.02 69.87 29.05
N LEU A 49 16.84 70.08 29.63
CA LEU A 49 16.32 71.42 29.91
C LEU A 49 16.60 71.79 31.36
N THR A 50 17.32 72.89 31.58
CA THR A 50 17.56 73.44 32.92
C THR A 50 16.29 74.08 33.48
N THR A 51 16.22 74.24 34.81
CA THR A 51 15.03 74.81 35.48
C THR A 51 14.64 76.17 34.90
N LYS A 52 15.60 77.06 34.63
CA LYS A 52 15.33 78.38 34.01
C LYS A 52 14.72 78.28 32.61
N THR A 53 15.11 77.29 31.81
CA THR A 53 14.54 77.08 30.47
C THR A 53 13.15 76.47 30.56
N GLN A 54 12.92 75.59 31.54
CA GLN A 54 11.59 75.06 31.84
C GLN A 54 10.60 76.16 32.26
N GLU A 55 11.04 77.19 33.00
CA GLU A 55 10.20 78.35 33.35
C GLU A 55 9.82 79.22 32.15
N ILE A 56 10.68 79.33 31.14
CA ILE A 56 10.46 80.23 30.00
C ILE A 56 9.45 79.64 29.03
N PHE A 57 9.53 78.33 28.84
CA PHE A 57 8.65 77.61 27.94
C PHE A 57 7.48 76.94 28.69
N ASN A 58 7.29 77.23 29.98
CA ASN A 58 6.27 76.68 30.87
C ASN A 58 6.19 75.14 30.79
N CYS A 59 7.31 74.44 30.89
CA CYS A 59 7.41 72.98 30.85
C CYS A 59 8.01 72.43 32.15
N ARG A 60 7.55 72.93 33.29
CA ARG A 60 7.98 72.46 34.61
C ARG A 60 7.43 71.07 34.91
N ILE A 61 8.32 70.18 35.35
CA ILE A 61 8.00 68.82 35.78
C ILE A 61 7.09 68.90 37.03
N ASP A 62 6.02 68.12 37.08
CA ASP A 62 5.01 68.04 38.16
C ASP A 62 4.05 69.25 38.33
N GLU A 63 4.23 70.35 37.58
CA GLU A 63 3.27 71.48 37.50
C GLU A 63 2.59 71.60 36.11
N ASP A 64 3.37 71.70 35.03
CA ASP A 64 2.87 71.92 33.66
C ASP A 64 2.82 70.64 32.82
N LEU A 65 3.61 69.62 33.21
CA LEU A 65 3.67 68.30 32.60
C LEU A 65 3.30 67.27 33.66
N THR A 66 2.20 66.54 33.44
CA THR A 66 1.68 65.51 34.36
C THR A 66 1.88 64.11 33.79
N ASP A 67 1.81 63.08 34.64
CA ASP A 67 1.97 61.67 34.23
C ASP A 67 0.97 61.25 33.12
N GLU A 68 -0.20 61.90 33.02
CA GLU A 68 -1.21 61.63 31.98
C GLU A 68 -0.92 62.37 30.65
N GLN A 69 -0.16 63.47 30.69
CA GLN A 69 0.25 64.25 29.50
C GLN A 69 1.73 64.63 29.57
N PRO A 70 2.65 63.72 29.19
CA PRO A 70 4.08 63.93 29.32
C PRO A 70 4.70 64.80 28.21
N TYR A 71 3.90 65.49 27.38
CA TYR A 71 4.40 66.20 26.20
C TYR A 71 3.86 67.62 26.06
N LYS A 72 4.62 68.50 25.39
CA LYS A 72 4.25 69.88 25.09
C LYS A 72 4.70 70.32 23.69
N LEU A 73 3.84 71.09 23.01
CA LEU A 73 4.13 71.73 21.73
C LEU A 73 4.66 73.15 21.94
N ILE A 74 5.80 73.46 21.34
CA ILE A 74 6.44 74.78 21.38
C ILE A 74 6.60 75.32 19.96
N LYS A 75 6.32 76.60 19.75
CA LYS A 75 6.49 77.24 18.44
C LYS A 75 7.97 77.41 18.11
N LYS A 76 8.34 77.07 16.88
CA LYS A 76 9.69 77.20 16.35
C LYS A 76 10.23 78.63 16.46
N GLN A 77 9.38 79.64 16.26
CA GLN A 77 9.77 81.05 16.38
C GLN A 77 10.24 81.40 17.80
N ASP A 78 9.60 80.88 18.84
CA ASP A 78 9.95 81.18 20.23
C ASP A 78 11.34 80.60 20.58
N ILE A 79 11.66 79.40 20.09
CA ILE A 79 13.00 78.80 20.24
C ILE A 79 14.06 79.58 19.46
N LEU A 80 13.74 80.05 18.25
CA LEU A 80 14.64 80.91 17.47
C LEU A 80 14.89 82.27 18.16
N THR A 81 13.90 82.84 18.83
CA THR A 81 14.10 84.06 19.63
C THR A 81 14.98 83.81 20.86
N ASP A 82 14.89 82.63 21.48
CA ASP A 82 15.79 82.24 22.58
C ASP A 82 17.24 82.08 22.10
N PHE A 83 17.47 81.53 20.89
CA PHE A 83 18.81 81.53 20.29
C PHE A 83 19.37 82.93 20.03
N TYR A 84 18.54 83.90 19.67
CA TYR A 84 18.99 85.27 19.49
C TYR A 84 19.36 85.93 20.83
N ASN A 85 18.58 85.68 21.88
CA ASN A 85 18.76 86.31 23.18
C ASN A 85 19.86 85.65 24.04
N ARG A 86 20.09 84.34 23.90
CA ARG A 86 21.00 83.57 24.78
C ARG A 86 22.14 82.84 24.03
N ALA A 87 22.12 82.83 22.70
CA ALA A 87 23.15 82.25 21.83
C ALA A 87 23.62 80.84 22.27
N ALA A 88 24.88 80.70 22.70
CA ALA A 88 25.47 79.41 23.10
C ALA A 88 25.05 78.94 24.51
N VAL A 89 24.30 79.75 25.26
CA VAL A 89 23.81 79.44 26.62
C VAL A 89 22.38 78.87 26.59
N SER A 90 21.75 78.78 25.42
CA SER A 90 20.44 78.13 25.28
C SER A 90 20.60 76.61 25.34
N ASP A 91 19.76 75.95 26.13
CA ASP A 91 19.77 74.48 26.27
C ASP A 91 19.43 73.78 24.94
N PHE A 92 18.76 74.46 24.00
CA PHE A 92 18.44 73.95 22.65
C PHE A 92 19.62 74.07 21.65
N HIS A 93 20.76 74.63 22.05
CA HIS A 93 21.89 74.86 21.16
C HIS A 93 22.42 73.60 20.44
N PRO A 94 22.52 72.41 21.10
CA PRO A 94 22.98 71.19 20.44
C PRO A 94 22.11 70.77 19.25
N VAL A 95 20.80 70.98 19.33
CA VAL A 95 19.83 70.61 18.29
C VAL A 95 19.48 71.77 17.35
N LYS A 96 20.26 72.86 17.34
CA LYS A 96 19.98 74.08 16.56
C LYS A 96 19.83 73.84 15.06
N LYS A 97 20.67 73.00 14.44
CA LYS A 97 20.60 72.67 13.00
C LYS A 97 19.32 71.89 12.67
N VAL A 98 18.92 70.97 13.54
CA VAL A 98 17.69 70.17 13.41
C VAL A 98 16.46 71.08 13.49
N ILE A 99 16.42 71.98 14.47
CA ILE A 99 15.31 72.94 14.65
C ILE A 99 15.22 73.92 13.49
N GLN A 100 16.34 74.40 12.93
CA GLN A 100 16.34 75.28 11.75
C GLN A 100 15.80 74.59 10.50
N ASN A 101 16.20 73.33 10.28
CA ASN A 101 15.79 72.54 9.12
C ASN A 101 14.39 71.88 9.27
N TYR A 102 13.80 71.91 10.46
CA TYR A 102 12.46 71.36 10.70
C TYR A 102 11.39 72.06 9.83
N PRO A 103 10.59 71.34 9.04
CA PRO A 103 9.67 71.95 8.07
C PRO A 103 8.43 72.61 8.71
N GLY A 104 7.99 72.14 9.89
CA GLY A 104 6.78 72.63 10.57
C GLY A 104 6.99 73.84 11.51
N ASP A 105 5.89 74.46 11.92
CA ASP A 105 5.89 75.65 12.80
C ASP A 105 5.92 75.32 14.30
N GLU A 106 5.53 74.11 14.69
CA GLU A 106 5.44 73.65 16.08
C GLU A 106 6.20 72.35 16.30
N ILE A 107 7.06 72.35 17.31
CA ILE A 107 7.96 71.24 17.66
C ILE A 107 7.46 70.57 18.93
N LEU A 108 7.45 69.23 18.95
CA LEU A 108 7.01 68.42 20.07
C LEU A 108 8.18 68.08 20.99
N ILE A 109 8.03 68.42 22.27
CA ILE A 109 8.95 68.08 23.35
C ILE A 109 8.25 67.11 24.31
N VAL A 110 8.91 66.01 24.63
CA VAL A 110 8.38 64.99 25.54
C VAL A 110 9.29 64.86 26.75
N TYR A 111 8.70 64.76 27.94
CA TYR A 111 9.38 64.46 29.20
C TYR A 111 9.59 62.94 29.32
N ASP A 112 10.84 62.53 29.52
CA ASP A 112 11.23 61.12 29.62
C ASP A 112 11.41 60.73 31.10
N LYS A 113 10.34 60.28 31.74
CA LYS A 113 10.34 59.87 33.16
C LYS A 113 11.24 58.65 33.42
N ASP A 114 11.25 57.71 32.48
CA ASP A 114 11.94 56.43 32.62
C ASP A 114 13.39 56.46 32.10
N PHE A 115 13.86 57.63 31.64
CA PHE A 115 15.19 57.84 31.05
C PHE A 115 15.49 56.84 29.93
N LYS A 116 14.49 56.50 29.11
CA LYS A 116 14.62 55.54 28.00
C LYS A 116 15.70 55.97 27.00
N TYR A 117 15.87 57.28 26.80
CA TYR A 117 16.88 57.87 25.91
C TYR A 117 17.99 58.62 26.66
N GLY A 118 18.08 58.43 27.98
CA GLY A 118 19.23 58.84 28.81
C GLY A 118 19.26 60.29 29.30
N LEU A 119 18.43 61.19 28.77
CA LEU A 119 18.31 62.59 29.21
C LEU A 119 16.85 62.94 29.57
N ASN A 120 16.63 63.97 30.39
CA ASN A 120 15.33 64.28 30.99
C ASN A 120 14.21 64.62 29.98
N PHE A 121 14.55 65.14 28.81
CA PHE A 121 13.61 65.48 27.74
C PHE A 121 14.12 64.94 26.40
N TYR A 122 13.24 64.80 25.43
CA TYR A 122 13.63 64.62 24.04
C TYR A 122 12.72 65.39 23.09
N VAL A 123 13.28 65.74 21.93
CA VAL A 123 12.63 66.48 20.86
C VAL A 123 12.45 65.56 19.66
N ILE A 124 11.27 65.61 19.04
CA ILE A 124 11.00 64.89 17.78
C ILE A 124 11.34 65.79 16.60
N GLY A 125 12.35 65.40 15.82
CA GLY A 125 12.95 66.19 14.74
C GLY A 125 12.31 66.05 13.37
N THR A 126 11.24 65.27 13.22
CA THR A 126 10.48 65.11 11.96
C THR A 126 8.99 65.37 12.16
N GLU A 127 8.30 65.82 11.10
CA GLU A 127 6.85 66.08 11.13
C GLU A 127 6.06 64.75 11.16
N GLU A 128 6.51 63.75 10.40
CA GLU A 128 5.93 62.40 10.40
C GLU A 128 6.05 61.72 11.77
N GLY A 129 7.16 61.90 12.48
CA GLY A 129 7.35 61.38 13.83
C GLY A 129 6.40 62.03 14.85
N LYS A 130 6.13 63.34 14.69
CA LYS A 130 5.18 64.08 15.53
C LYS A 130 3.74 63.58 15.32
N GLU A 131 3.33 63.35 14.08
CA GLU A 131 1.98 62.86 13.78
C GLU A 131 1.75 61.41 14.26
N ASN A 132 2.74 60.53 14.05
CA ASN A 132 2.68 59.14 14.54
C ASN A 132 2.62 59.05 16.07
N TYR A 133 3.30 59.95 16.79
CA TYR A 133 3.24 59.98 18.26
C TYR A 133 1.87 60.44 18.78
N LEU A 134 1.23 61.40 18.11
CA LEU A 134 -0.07 61.94 18.52
C LEU A 134 -1.25 61.03 18.12
N ASN A 135 -1.16 60.36 16.96
CA ASN A 135 -2.19 59.47 16.44
C ASN A 135 -1.61 58.08 16.10
N PRO A 136 -1.46 57.18 17.08
CA PRO A 136 -1.04 55.82 16.80
C PRO A 136 -2.10 55.09 15.94
N PRO A 137 -1.72 54.33 14.91
CA PRO A 137 -2.68 53.66 14.02
C PRO A 137 -3.44 52.54 14.75
N GLU A 138 -4.78 52.55 14.68
CA GLU A 138 -5.65 51.48 15.19
C GLU A 138 -5.36 50.16 14.44
N THR A 139 -4.93 49.14 15.18
CA THR A 139 -4.83 47.77 14.65
C THR A 139 -6.22 47.11 14.63
N PRO A 140 -6.69 46.53 13.51
CA PRO A 140 -7.98 45.84 13.46
C PRO A 140 -8.01 44.58 14.36
N GLU A 141 -9.07 44.46 15.17
CA GLU A 141 -9.32 43.46 16.23
C GLU A 141 -9.59 42.01 15.75
N GLU A 142 -9.09 41.55 14.59
CA GLU A 142 -9.39 40.19 14.09
C GLU A 142 -8.34 39.11 14.44
N GLN A 143 -7.58 39.26 15.53
CA GLN A 143 -6.52 38.29 15.90
C GLN A 143 -6.54 37.75 17.35
N GLU A 144 -7.68 37.79 18.05
CA GLU A 144 -7.78 37.23 19.41
C GLU A 144 -8.48 35.86 19.55
N GLU A 145 -9.25 35.39 18.57
CA GLU A 145 -9.89 34.04 18.68
C GLU A 145 -9.01 32.87 18.20
N HIS A 146 -7.76 33.11 17.79
CA HIS A 146 -6.85 32.07 17.29
C HIS A 146 -5.58 31.87 18.15
N LYS A 147 -5.68 32.11 19.46
CA LYS A 147 -4.57 31.87 20.41
C LYS A 147 -4.75 30.70 21.37
N GLU A 148 -5.93 30.08 21.49
CA GLU A 148 -6.12 28.92 22.40
C GLU A 148 -5.97 27.53 21.75
N PHE A 149 -5.75 27.44 20.44
CA PHE A 149 -5.60 26.14 19.73
C PHE A 149 -4.17 25.86 19.20
N LYS A 150 -3.14 26.49 19.78
CA LYS A 150 -1.74 26.33 19.35
C LYS A 150 -0.78 25.88 20.46
N GLU A 151 -1.24 25.01 21.36
CA GLU A 151 -0.34 24.36 22.33
C GLU A 151 -0.04 22.87 22.04
N HIS A 152 -0.51 22.30 20.93
CA HIS A 152 -0.24 20.89 20.60
C HIS A 152 0.13 20.69 19.12
N ALA A 153 1.35 21.09 18.74
CA ALA A 153 2.14 20.41 17.70
C ALA A 153 3.56 20.98 17.61
N SER A 154 4.53 20.08 17.75
CA SER A 154 5.97 20.28 17.58
C SER A 154 6.40 20.40 16.11
N GLU A 155 7.44 21.23 15.92
CA GLU A 155 8.47 21.25 14.87
C GLU A 155 8.10 21.59 13.41
N ASP A 156 8.58 22.79 13.04
CA ASP A 156 9.22 23.19 11.78
C ASP A 156 8.41 23.21 10.46
N THR A 157 7.61 24.26 10.32
CA THR A 157 7.45 24.92 9.02
C THR A 157 8.10 26.30 9.08
N TYR A 158 9.31 26.42 8.52
CA TYR A 158 10.01 27.69 8.39
C TYR A 158 9.22 28.62 7.47
N LEU A 159 8.52 29.61 8.03
CA LEU A 159 7.78 30.59 7.24
C LEU A 159 8.77 31.66 6.71
N TYR A 160 9.23 31.47 5.48
CA TYR A 160 10.11 32.43 4.81
C TYR A 160 9.41 33.79 4.65
N LYS A 161 9.83 34.79 5.45
CA LYS A 161 9.48 36.19 5.22
C LYS A 161 10.53 36.79 4.27
N PRO A 162 10.19 37.09 3.01
CA PRO A 162 11.15 37.68 2.10
C PRO A 162 11.60 39.06 2.62
N PRO A 163 12.90 39.40 2.54
CA PRO A 163 13.36 40.74 2.88
C PRO A 163 12.72 41.74 1.92
N VAL A 164 11.97 42.69 2.46
CA VAL A 164 11.36 43.78 1.70
C VAL A 164 12.47 44.79 1.37
N SER A 165 12.55 45.21 0.10
CA SER A 165 13.53 46.20 -0.34
C SER A 165 13.36 47.50 0.46
N LYS A 166 14.34 47.83 1.29
CA LYS A 166 14.41 49.17 1.88
C LYS A 166 14.83 50.16 0.78
N PRO A 167 14.28 51.38 0.76
CA PRO A 167 14.71 52.40 -0.18
C PRO A 167 16.20 52.67 0.00
N TRP A 168 16.90 52.88 -1.11
CA TRP A 168 18.33 53.19 -1.10
C TRP A 168 18.57 54.52 -0.39
N VAL A 169 19.34 54.48 0.71
CA VAL A 169 19.78 55.68 1.41
C VAL A 169 21.15 56.03 0.84
N SER A 170 21.21 57.16 0.15
CA SER A 170 22.42 57.60 -0.54
C SER A 170 23.37 58.30 0.45
N LEU A 171 24.65 57.96 0.37
CA LEU A 171 25.69 58.39 1.31
C LEU A 171 26.66 59.41 0.68
N GLY A 172 26.25 60.05 -0.43
CA GLY A 172 26.97 61.14 -1.09
C GLY A 172 27.89 60.71 -2.24
N SER A 173 28.23 59.42 -2.34
CA SER A 173 29.18 58.90 -3.34
C SER A 173 28.62 58.89 -4.77
N GLU A 174 27.31 58.80 -4.90
CA GLU A 174 26.60 58.79 -6.18
C GLU A 174 26.77 60.08 -7.01
N ILE A 175 27.00 61.23 -6.35
CA ILE A 175 27.19 62.51 -7.03
C ILE A 175 28.55 62.54 -7.73
N GLU A 176 29.61 62.06 -7.09
CA GLU A 176 30.96 61.99 -7.69
C GLU A 176 31.02 60.98 -8.85
N ILE A 177 30.33 59.84 -8.70
CA ILE A 177 30.26 58.80 -9.74
C ILE A 177 29.49 59.31 -10.97
N GLU A 178 28.42 60.09 -10.80
CA GLU A 178 27.70 60.68 -11.95
C GLU A 178 28.53 61.75 -12.68
N GLU A 179 29.34 62.53 -11.97
CA GLU A 179 30.21 63.55 -12.57
C GLU A 179 31.37 62.96 -13.39
N GLU A 180 31.93 61.82 -12.97
CA GLU A 180 32.99 61.12 -13.72
C GLU A 180 32.46 60.17 -14.82
N SER A 181 31.15 59.91 -14.83
CA SER A 181 30.53 58.99 -15.79
C SER A 181 30.42 59.59 -17.21
N VAL A 182 31.00 58.90 -18.19
CA VAL A 182 30.95 59.31 -19.61
C VAL A 182 29.53 59.07 -20.17
N LYS A 183 28.75 60.13 -20.35
CA LYS A 183 27.41 60.05 -20.97
C LYS A 183 27.51 59.98 -22.50
N GLY A 184 27.14 58.83 -23.07
CA GLY A 184 27.11 58.62 -24.53
C GLY A 184 26.02 59.45 -25.24
N SER A 185 26.29 59.89 -26.48
CA SER A 185 25.36 60.68 -27.30
C SER A 185 24.07 59.91 -27.60
N THR A 186 22.93 60.45 -27.18
CA THR A 186 21.62 59.81 -27.12
C THR A 186 20.83 59.85 -28.44
N LYS A 187 21.32 59.19 -29.49
CA LYS A 187 20.46 58.82 -30.63
C LYS A 187 20.80 57.42 -31.13
N GLN A 188 20.13 56.43 -30.56
CA GLN A 188 20.09 55.09 -31.13
C GLN A 188 19.07 55.08 -32.27
N ILE A 189 19.50 54.73 -33.49
CA ILE A 189 18.62 54.62 -34.65
C ILE A 189 18.00 53.23 -34.65
N THR A 190 16.67 53.15 -34.56
CA THR A 190 15.92 51.90 -34.61
C THR A 190 15.32 51.73 -36.02
N TYR A 191 15.62 50.61 -36.68
CA TYR A 191 15.04 50.27 -37.98
C TYR A 191 13.96 49.20 -37.82
N MET A 192 12.81 49.39 -38.48
CA MET A 192 11.78 48.37 -38.61
C MET A 192 11.76 47.86 -40.06
N ILE A 193 12.05 46.57 -40.22
CA ILE A 193 12.06 45.91 -41.54
C ILE A 193 10.88 44.94 -41.58
N SER A 194 9.97 45.14 -42.53
CA SER A 194 8.81 44.27 -42.75
C SER A 194 8.90 43.57 -44.10
N ARG A 195 8.61 42.26 -44.14
CA ARG A 195 8.52 41.47 -45.37
C ARG A 195 7.14 40.85 -45.50
N LYS A 196 6.68 40.56 -46.72
CA LYS A 196 5.43 39.82 -46.93
C LYS A 196 5.59 38.37 -46.47
N ARG A 197 4.63 37.86 -45.70
CA ARG A 197 4.66 36.53 -45.03
C ARG A 197 5.10 35.37 -45.95
N ARG A 198 4.62 35.36 -47.19
CA ARG A 198 4.90 34.32 -48.20
C ARG A 198 6.36 34.25 -48.66
N GLU A 199 7.18 35.25 -48.37
CA GLU A 199 8.58 35.35 -48.79
C GLU A 199 9.56 35.12 -47.63
N PHE A 200 9.06 34.77 -46.44
CA PHE A 200 9.92 34.38 -45.32
C PHE A 200 10.61 33.04 -45.62
N GLY A 201 11.93 32.96 -45.42
CA GLY A 201 12.72 31.75 -45.63
C GLY A 201 13.28 31.56 -47.05
N ALA A 202 12.98 32.44 -48.01
CA ALA A 202 13.59 32.39 -49.35
C ALA A 202 15.05 32.89 -49.32
N PRO A 203 15.98 32.25 -50.07
CA PRO A 203 17.39 32.64 -50.11
C PRO A 203 17.58 34.05 -50.70
N ILE A 204 18.36 34.88 -50.02
CA ILE A 204 18.67 36.26 -50.44
C ILE A 204 20.12 36.31 -50.91
N LYS A 205 20.38 37.02 -52.02
CA LYS A 205 21.72 37.42 -52.43
C LYS A 205 21.88 38.91 -52.14
N PHE A 206 22.82 39.25 -51.26
CA PHE A 206 23.18 40.65 -51.02
C PHE A 206 24.15 41.13 -52.10
N SER A 207 23.99 42.39 -52.52
CA SER A 207 24.90 43.07 -53.44
C SER A 207 25.11 44.49 -52.96
N ASP A 208 26.33 44.99 -53.05
CA ASP A 208 26.64 46.38 -52.73
C ASP A 208 26.02 47.31 -53.78
N GLN A 209 25.32 48.35 -53.34
CA GLN A 209 24.73 49.38 -54.21
C GLN A 209 25.30 50.74 -53.86
N ASN A 210 25.69 51.50 -54.90
CA ASN A 210 26.27 52.83 -54.74
C ASN A 210 25.17 53.88 -54.52
N ALA A 211 25.44 54.88 -53.67
CA ALA A 211 24.43 55.83 -53.17
C ALA A 211 23.75 56.67 -54.27
N SER A 212 24.37 56.80 -55.44
CA SER A 212 23.83 57.53 -56.60
C SER A 212 22.74 56.79 -57.39
N SER A 213 22.48 55.51 -57.09
CA SER A 213 21.63 54.65 -57.92
C SER A 213 20.13 54.68 -57.60
N VAL A 214 19.71 55.23 -56.46
CA VAL A 214 18.30 55.34 -56.05
C VAL A 214 17.95 56.80 -55.79
N LYS A 215 16.95 57.33 -56.51
CA LYS A 215 16.68 58.77 -56.56
C LYS A 215 16.20 59.43 -55.25
N ASP A 216 15.87 58.68 -54.19
CA ASP A 216 15.24 59.26 -53.00
C ASP A 216 15.55 58.55 -51.65
N ALA A 217 16.63 57.76 -51.51
CA ALA A 217 16.87 56.98 -50.28
C ALA A 217 18.18 57.27 -49.51
N CYS A 218 19.28 57.63 -50.18
CA CYS A 218 20.57 57.85 -49.52
C CYS A 218 21.24 59.14 -50.02
N ILE A 219 21.69 60.00 -49.09
CA ILE A 219 22.48 61.19 -49.39
C ILE A 219 23.96 60.83 -49.19
N GLU A 220 24.78 61.04 -50.21
CA GLU A 220 26.23 60.86 -50.12
C GLU A 220 26.85 62.03 -49.34
N CYS A 221 27.40 61.77 -48.15
CA CYS A 221 28.09 62.76 -47.32
C CYS A 221 29.59 62.78 -47.62
N ILE A 222 30.02 63.66 -48.53
CA ILE A 222 31.44 63.85 -48.84
C ILE A 222 32.04 64.83 -47.84
N ALA A 223 33.17 64.47 -47.22
CA ALA A 223 33.88 65.35 -46.30
C ALA A 223 34.38 66.60 -47.04
N TYR A 224 33.92 67.78 -46.61
CA TYR A 224 34.42 69.06 -47.10
C TYR A 224 35.63 69.48 -46.26
N PRO A 225 36.83 69.69 -46.85
CA PRO A 225 37.97 70.19 -46.12
C PRO A 225 37.76 71.67 -45.78
N ASP A 226 37.28 71.95 -44.57
CA ASP A 226 37.26 73.30 -44.03
C ASP A 226 38.70 73.73 -43.69
N ARG A 227 39.21 74.73 -44.41
CA ARG A 227 40.58 75.26 -44.24
C ARG A 227 40.77 76.05 -42.94
N ASN A 228 39.70 76.36 -42.20
CA ASN A 228 39.75 77.24 -41.04
C ASN A 228 39.80 76.52 -39.68
N PHE A 229 39.86 75.19 -39.63
CA PHE A 229 39.89 74.44 -38.37
C PHE A 229 41.17 73.62 -38.21
N VAL A 230 42.29 74.31 -37.97
CA VAL A 230 43.57 73.69 -37.59
C VAL A 230 43.84 73.97 -36.11
N ILE A 231 43.19 73.21 -35.24
CA ILE A 231 43.60 73.13 -33.83
C ILE A 231 44.78 72.15 -33.79
N LYS A 232 46.01 72.66 -33.61
CA LYS A 232 47.18 71.83 -33.35
C LYS A 232 47.13 71.34 -31.90
N GLN A 233 46.69 70.11 -31.70
CA GLN A 233 46.82 69.41 -30.42
C GLN A 233 48.29 68.92 -30.31
N LEU A 234 49.07 69.52 -29.41
CA LEU A 234 50.51 69.26 -29.28
C LEU A 234 50.82 68.01 -28.45
N GLU A 235 49.97 67.65 -27.51
CA GLU A 235 50.13 66.45 -26.69
C GLU A 235 48.75 65.90 -26.36
N ARG A 236 48.62 64.57 -26.46
CA ARG A 236 47.39 63.86 -26.15
C ARG A 236 47.79 62.63 -25.36
N ASP A 237 47.58 62.69 -24.06
CA ASP A 237 47.73 61.52 -23.21
C ASP A 237 46.59 60.54 -23.53
N VAL A 238 46.95 59.35 -23.99
CA VAL A 238 46.01 58.27 -24.33
C VAL A 238 46.47 57.00 -23.64
N GLY A 239 45.74 56.59 -22.61
CA GLY A 239 45.87 55.24 -22.06
C GLY A 239 45.14 54.25 -22.97
N MET A 240 45.83 53.21 -23.45
CA MET A 240 45.24 52.13 -24.22
C MET A 240 45.37 50.82 -23.43
N GLN A 241 44.24 50.29 -22.96
CA GLN A 241 44.17 48.99 -22.30
C GLN A 241 43.61 47.96 -23.28
N VAL A 242 44.46 47.05 -23.76
CA VAL A 242 44.07 45.94 -24.64
C VAL A 242 43.78 44.72 -23.78
N VAL A 243 42.68 44.76 -23.04
CA VAL A 243 42.10 43.59 -22.37
C VAL A 243 40.70 43.41 -22.98
N PRO A 244 40.33 42.21 -23.47
CA PRO A 244 38.96 41.97 -23.91
C PRO A 244 38.02 42.30 -22.76
N GLN A 245 36.98 43.10 -23.01
CA GLN A 245 35.98 43.40 -21.98
C GLN A 245 35.33 42.09 -21.54
N VAL A 246 35.70 41.60 -20.37
CA VAL A 246 35.04 40.45 -19.75
C VAL A 246 33.80 40.99 -19.06
N LYS A 247 32.64 40.45 -19.44
CA LYS A 247 31.36 40.79 -18.82
C LYS A 247 30.90 39.59 -18.03
N ASP A 248 31.05 39.63 -16.72
CA ASP A 248 30.43 38.64 -15.86
C ASP A 248 28.92 38.90 -15.80
N THR A 249 28.16 37.90 -16.20
CA THR A 249 26.69 37.94 -16.15
C THR A 249 26.24 36.79 -15.27
N SER A 250 25.59 37.11 -14.15
CA SER A 250 24.89 36.13 -13.34
C SER A 250 23.41 36.13 -13.74
N THR A 251 22.83 34.95 -13.83
CA THR A 251 21.40 34.78 -14.12
C THR A 251 20.81 33.93 -13.01
N GLN A 252 19.90 34.50 -12.24
CA GLN A 252 19.12 33.78 -11.24
C GLN A 252 17.64 33.88 -11.64
N THR A 253 17.03 32.75 -11.98
CA THR A 253 15.60 32.69 -12.29
C THR A 253 14.82 32.85 -10.99
N LYS A 254 13.93 33.84 -10.93
CA LYS A 254 12.99 33.96 -9.82
C LYS A 254 11.95 32.85 -9.96
N TRP A 255 12.01 31.85 -9.08
CA TRP A 255 11.02 30.77 -9.08
C TRP A 255 9.66 31.36 -8.68
N THR A 256 8.74 31.43 -9.64
CA THR A 256 7.35 31.83 -9.39
C THR A 256 6.48 30.61 -9.65
N TYR A 257 5.62 30.27 -8.68
CA TYR A 257 4.65 29.20 -8.86
C TYR A 257 3.40 29.79 -9.53
N PRO A 258 3.07 29.42 -10.77
CA PRO A 258 1.80 29.81 -11.36
C PRO A 258 0.67 29.16 -10.53
N LYS A 259 -0.14 29.97 -9.85
CA LYS A 259 -1.37 29.50 -9.24
C LYS A 259 -2.46 29.52 -10.32
N ASN A 260 -2.95 28.35 -10.69
CA ASN A 260 -4.12 28.25 -11.54
C ASN A 260 -5.30 28.87 -10.77
N ALA A 261 -5.90 29.92 -11.33
CA ALA A 261 -7.13 30.51 -10.83
C ALA A 261 -8.27 30.12 -11.76
N THR A 262 -9.28 29.43 -11.22
CA THR A 262 -10.50 29.10 -11.93
C THR A 262 -11.65 29.85 -11.28
N THR A 263 -12.48 30.51 -12.09
CA THR A 263 -13.69 31.18 -11.63
C THR A 263 -14.88 30.30 -11.97
N GLN A 264 -15.64 29.90 -10.95
CA GLN A 264 -16.93 29.24 -11.12
C GLN A 264 -18.01 30.23 -10.68
N TYR A 265 -18.98 30.49 -11.56
CA TYR A 265 -20.14 31.31 -11.21
C TYR A 265 -21.22 30.40 -10.63
N TYR A 266 -21.89 30.89 -9.59
CA TYR A 266 -23.10 30.29 -9.06
C TYR A 266 -24.27 31.25 -9.30
N PRO A 267 -25.48 30.71 -9.57
CA PRO A 267 -26.68 31.54 -9.63
C PRO A 267 -26.84 32.33 -8.32
N ARG A 268 -27.24 33.59 -8.42
CA ARG A 268 -27.55 34.41 -7.23
C ARG A 268 -28.72 33.78 -6.48
N GLU A 269 -28.54 33.49 -5.21
CA GLU A 269 -29.63 33.10 -4.32
C GLU A 269 -30.34 34.36 -3.80
N PHE A 270 -31.67 34.36 -3.85
CA PHE A 270 -32.49 35.43 -3.27
C PHE A 270 -32.46 35.37 -1.74
N LEU A 271 -32.38 36.53 -1.09
CA LEU A 271 -32.54 36.67 0.36
C LEU A 271 -33.98 36.26 0.77
N GLU A 272 -34.18 35.84 2.02
CA GLU A 272 -35.51 35.42 2.50
C GLU A 272 -36.58 36.51 2.32
N GLU A 273 -36.23 37.76 2.57
CA GLU A 273 -37.12 38.91 2.35
C GLU A 273 -37.52 39.08 0.87
N GLU A 274 -36.58 38.90 -0.06
CA GLU A 274 -36.85 38.97 -1.50
C GLU A 274 -37.76 37.83 -1.96
N LYS A 275 -37.61 36.63 -1.37
CA LYS A 275 -38.47 35.47 -1.65
C LYS A 275 -39.91 35.71 -1.17
N GLU A 276 -40.10 36.32 -0.01
CA GLU A 276 -41.43 36.66 0.50
C GLU A 276 -42.11 37.71 -0.38
N ILE A 277 -41.39 38.74 -0.81
CA ILE A 277 -41.91 39.78 -1.71
C ILE A 277 -42.31 39.17 -3.07
N LEU A 278 -41.47 38.29 -3.63
CA LEU A 278 -41.76 37.58 -4.87
C LEU A 278 -42.94 36.61 -4.70
N GLY A 279 -43.02 35.89 -3.59
CA GLY A 279 -44.11 34.97 -3.26
C GLY A 279 -45.46 35.65 -3.16
N GLN A 280 -45.49 36.90 -2.67
CA GLN A 280 -46.70 37.73 -2.61
C GLN A 280 -47.05 38.41 -3.94
N SER A 281 -46.21 38.29 -4.97
CA SER A 281 -46.44 38.93 -6.26
C SER A 281 -47.56 38.25 -7.05
N LYS A 282 -48.54 39.04 -7.50
CA LYS A 282 -49.66 38.55 -8.33
C LYS A 282 -49.21 37.87 -9.63
N PRO A 283 -48.20 38.38 -10.38
CA PRO A 283 -47.75 37.72 -11.61
C PRO A 283 -47.21 36.31 -11.38
N LEU A 284 -46.52 36.06 -10.26
CA LEU A 284 -46.02 34.74 -9.92
C LEU A 284 -47.16 33.80 -9.54
N ALA A 285 -48.13 34.27 -8.75
CA ALA A 285 -49.30 33.48 -8.39
C ALA A 285 -50.12 33.08 -9.62
N ASP A 286 -50.35 34.00 -10.56
CA ASP A 286 -51.05 33.72 -11.81
C ASP A 286 -50.28 32.72 -12.68
N PHE A 287 -48.95 32.84 -12.74
CA PHE A 287 -48.10 31.87 -13.44
C PHE A 287 -48.16 30.47 -12.80
N LEU A 288 -48.09 30.38 -11.47
CA LEU A 288 -48.16 29.11 -10.74
C LEU A 288 -49.51 28.42 -10.91
N ASN A 289 -50.61 29.17 -10.90
CA ASN A 289 -51.96 28.64 -11.15
C ASN A 289 -52.13 28.13 -12.60
N ASN A 290 -51.49 28.78 -13.57
CA ASN A 290 -51.50 28.27 -14.95
C ASN A 290 -50.65 26.99 -15.08
N MET A 291 -49.49 26.96 -14.43
CA MET A 291 -48.60 25.78 -14.47
C MET A 291 -49.12 24.60 -13.65
N SER A 292 -49.88 24.82 -12.58
CA SER A 292 -50.45 23.74 -11.78
C SER A 292 -51.32 22.81 -12.62
N ILE A 293 -52.08 23.37 -13.58
CA ILE A 293 -52.90 22.59 -14.51
C ILE A 293 -52.02 21.69 -15.39
N SER A 294 -50.90 22.23 -15.92
CA SER A 294 -49.97 21.43 -16.74
C SER A 294 -49.26 20.34 -15.94
N VAL A 295 -48.91 20.62 -14.68
CA VAL A 295 -48.32 19.63 -13.77
C VAL A 295 -49.32 18.55 -13.42
N GLU A 296 -50.58 18.91 -13.14
CA GLU A 296 -51.65 17.96 -12.83
C GLU A 296 -51.89 16.99 -13.99
N ILE A 297 -51.91 17.48 -15.23
CA ILE A 297 -52.01 16.63 -16.42
C ILE A 297 -50.83 15.66 -16.51
N ALA A 298 -49.60 16.13 -16.26
CA ALA A 298 -48.41 15.28 -16.29
C ALA A 298 -48.41 14.21 -15.18
N LEU A 299 -48.91 14.56 -13.98
CA LEU A 299 -49.08 13.60 -12.89
C LEU A 299 -50.13 12.54 -13.21
N GLN A 300 -51.28 12.95 -13.75
CA GLN A 300 -52.31 12.02 -14.20
C GLN A 300 -51.78 11.06 -15.29
N GLN A 301 -51.01 11.57 -16.25
CA GLN A 301 -50.38 10.75 -17.29
C GLN A 301 -49.45 9.67 -16.69
N ASN A 302 -48.64 10.03 -15.68
CA ASN A 302 -47.73 9.11 -15.01
C ASN A 302 -48.46 8.07 -14.15
N GLU A 303 -49.60 8.44 -13.55
CA GLU A 303 -50.40 7.53 -12.73
C GLU A 303 -51.22 6.54 -13.57
N ILE A 304 -51.71 6.97 -14.73
CA ILE A 304 -52.49 6.12 -15.65
C ILE A 304 -51.66 4.94 -16.17
N THR A 305 -50.39 5.15 -16.52
CA THR A 305 -49.51 4.08 -17.01
C THR A 305 -48.05 4.41 -16.72
N ASN A 306 -47.37 3.53 -16.00
CA ASN A 306 -45.95 3.67 -15.76
C ASN A 306 -45.14 3.10 -16.95
N THR A 307 -44.78 3.96 -17.89
CA THR A 307 -44.00 3.57 -19.10
C THR A 307 -42.57 3.14 -18.81
N PHE A 308 -42.09 3.31 -17.57
CA PHE A 308 -40.72 3.00 -17.17
C PHE A 308 -40.60 1.67 -16.41
N ILE A 309 -41.72 1.00 -16.13
CA ILE A 309 -41.71 -0.37 -15.63
C ILE A 309 -41.55 -1.31 -16.81
N ASP A 310 -40.49 -2.11 -16.76
CA ASP A 310 -40.27 -3.19 -17.70
C ASP A 310 -40.91 -4.47 -17.11
N ASP A 311 -42.13 -4.77 -17.54
CA ASP A 311 -42.87 -5.95 -17.08
C ASP A 311 -42.09 -7.26 -17.33
N TRP A 312 -41.20 -7.29 -18.33
CA TRP A 312 -40.33 -8.44 -18.60
C TRP A 312 -39.30 -8.67 -17.51
N LYS A 313 -38.88 -7.62 -16.81
CA LYS A 313 -37.95 -7.71 -15.68
C LYS A 313 -38.62 -8.27 -14.42
N CYS A 314 -39.94 -8.10 -14.29
CA CYS A 314 -40.74 -8.68 -13.21
C CYS A 314 -41.21 -10.10 -13.52
N LEU A 315 -41.40 -10.45 -14.81
CA LEU A 315 -41.70 -11.80 -15.27
C LEU A 315 -40.46 -12.69 -15.42
N ALA A 316 -39.26 -12.09 -15.47
CA ALA A 316 -38.00 -12.80 -15.29
C ALA A 316 -37.79 -13.16 -13.81
N GLU A 317 -38.75 -13.85 -13.21
CA GLU A 317 -38.38 -14.83 -12.21
C GLU A 317 -37.42 -15.79 -12.91
N GLU A 318 -36.24 -15.98 -12.31
CA GLU A 318 -35.16 -16.81 -12.82
C GLU A 318 -35.59 -18.29 -12.94
N GLU A 319 -36.48 -18.62 -13.88
CA GLU A 319 -36.61 -19.96 -14.43
C GLU A 319 -35.38 -20.17 -15.31
N GLY A 320 -34.27 -20.53 -14.66
CA GLY A 320 -33.06 -21.08 -15.26
C GLY A 320 -33.34 -22.45 -15.88
N THR A 321 -34.32 -22.54 -16.78
CA THR A 321 -34.70 -23.78 -17.42
C THR A 321 -35.36 -23.53 -18.77
N PHE A 322 -34.65 -22.96 -19.74
CA PHE A 322 -34.99 -23.24 -21.15
C PHE A 322 -33.80 -23.02 -22.08
N GLY A 323 -33.21 -24.12 -22.55
CA GLY A 323 -32.63 -24.14 -23.90
C GLY A 323 -31.13 -24.37 -24.05
N ASP A 324 -30.52 -25.23 -23.25
CA ASP A 324 -29.56 -26.21 -23.79
C ASP A 324 -29.32 -27.27 -22.71
N LYS A 325 -28.98 -28.49 -23.09
CA LYS A 325 -28.54 -29.51 -22.13
C LYS A 325 -27.35 -28.92 -21.37
N THR A 326 -27.54 -28.43 -20.15
CA THR A 326 -26.44 -27.89 -19.36
C THR A 326 -25.51 -29.06 -19.08
N ASP A 327 -24.40 -29.13 -19.82
CA ASP A 327 -23.41 -30.17 -19.64
C ASP A 327 -22.97 -30.16 -18.17
N THR A 328 -23.28 -31.23 -17.44
CA THR A 328 -22.87 -31.41 -16.05
C THR A 328 -21.42 -31.90 -15.95
N HIS A 329 -20.85 -32.33 -17.07
CA HIS A 329 -19.49 -32.87 -17.16
C HIS A 329 -18.44 -31.77 -17.34
N LEU A 330 -17.27 -31.99 -16.73
CA LEU A 330 -16.07 -31.20 -16.98
C LEU A 330 -15.64 -31.43 -18.43
N LYS A 331 -15.47 -30.37 -19.21
CA LYS A 331 -15.07 -30.47 -20.61
C LYS A 331 -13.57 -30.25 -20.74
N GLU A 332 -12.86 -31.14 -21.41
CA GLU A 332 -11.45 -30.92 -21.67
C GLU A 332 -11.25 -29.73 -22.62
N TYR A 333 -10.50 -28.74 -22.16
CA TYR A 333 -10.15 -27.55 -22.91
C TYR A 333 -8.81 -27.74 -23.61
N GLN A 334 -7.78 -28.14 -22.86
CA GLN A 334 -6.43 -28.32 -23.37
C GLN A 334 -5.60 -29.22 -22.44
N SER A 335 -4.62 -29.92 -23.00
CA SER A 335 -3.66 -30.73 -22.24
C SER A 335 -2.23 -30.36 -22.61
N PHE A 336 -1.35 -30.31 -21.61
CA PHE A 336 0.07 -29.97 -21.76
C PHE A 336 0.95 -31.15 -21.35
N THR A 337 1.91 -31.46 -22.21
CA THR A 337 2.91 -32.51 -21.98
C THR A 337 4.26 -32.04 -22.53
N ASP A 338 5.30 -32.20 -21.72
CA ASP A 338 6.67 -31.94 -22.19
C ASP A 338 7.13 -33.13 -23.06
N LEU A 339 7.11 -32.92 -24.38
CA LEU A 339 7.54 -33.92 -25.37
C LEU A 339 9.06 -34.01 -25.52
N HIS A 340 9.81 -32.99 -25.05
CA HIS A 340 11.25 -32.91 -25.24
C HIS A 340 12.02 -33.72 -24.19
N ASN A 341 11.49 -33.84 -22.98
CA ASN A 341 12.05 -34.70 -21.95
C ASN A 341 11.46 -36.11 -22.03
N LEU A 342 12.17 -37.02 -22.71
CA LEU A 342 11.86 -38.47 -22.77
C LEU A 342 12.02 -39.21 -21.42
N THR A 343 12.26 -38.49 -20.32
CA THR A 343 12.43 -39.08 -18.99
C THR A 343 11.07 -39.20 -18.31
N GLU A 344 10.83 -40.32 -17.61
CA GLU A 344 9.60 -40.57 -16.86
C GLU A 344 9.48 -39.58 -15.69
N LYS A 345 8.95 -38.40 -15.97
CA LYS A 345 8.70 -37.35 -14.99
C LYS A 345 7.24 -37.40 -14.53
N MET A 346 7.00 -36.97 -13.30
CA MET A 346 5.67 -36.78 -12.72
C MET A 346 5.48 -35.32 -12.34
N ILE A 347 4.25 -34.83 -12.39
CA ILE A 347 3.92 -33.50 -11.90
C ILE A 347 3.67 -33.59 -10.40
N THR A 348 4.38 -32.79 -9.60
CA THR A 348 4.24 -32.77 -8.14
C THR A 348 3.30 -31.68 -7.65
N CYS A 349 3.36 -30.49 -8.26
CA CYS A 349 2.57 -29.34 -7.89
C CYS A 349 2.18 -28.52 -9.11
N VAL A 350 1.02 -27.88 -9.02
CA VAL A 350 0.48 -26.99 -10.04
C VAL A 350 0.07 -25.70 -9.35
N SER A 351 0.35 -24.58 -9.99
CA SER A 351 -0.17 -23.29 -9.60
C SER A 351 -0.45 -22.44 -10.83
N TRP A 352 -1.62 -21.83 -10.85
CA TRP A 352 -1.94 -20.79 -11.82
C TRP A 352 -1.17 -19.51 -11.47
N HIS A 353 -0.84 -18.72 -12.49
CA HIS A 353 -0.24 -17.42 -12.27
C HIS A 353 -1.30 -16.42 -11.76
N PRO A 354 -1.06 -15.68 -10.66
CA PRO A 354 -2.04 -14.78 -10.03
C PRO A 354 -2.59 -13.70 -10.99
N ASP A 355 -1.73 -13.00 -11.73
CA ASP A 355 -2.14 -11.85 -12.54
C ASP A 355 -2.35 -12.18 -14.03
N ILE A 356 -1.47 -13.00 -14.61
CA ILE A 356 -1.47 -13.33 -16.03
C ILE A 356 -2.42 -14.50 -16.31
N TYR A 357 -3.64 -14.17 -16.72
CA TYR A 357 -4.61 -15.15 -17.19
C TYR A 357 -4.08 -16.01 -18.34
N GLY A 358 -4.35 -17.32 -18.26
CA GLY A 358 -3.96 -18.31 -19.27
C GLY A 358 -2.52 -18.81 -19.15
N LEU A 359 -1.83 -18.49 -18.05
CA LEU A 359 -0.50 -19.01 -17.72
C LEU A 359 -0.59 -19.95 -16.52
N ILE A 360 -0.04 -21.15 -16.67
CA ILE A 360 -0.01 -22.19 -15.65
C ILE A 360 1.43 -22.60 -15.43
N VAL A 361 1.78 -22.82 -14.18
CA VAL A 361 3.13 -23.25 -13.80
C VAL A 361 3.06 -24.61 -13.12
N VAL A 362 4.01 -25.46 -13.47
CA VAL A 362 4.03 -26.87 -13.08
C VAL A 362 5.42 -27.25 -12.60
N SER A 363 5.51 -27.84 -11.40
CA SER A 363 6.76 -28.44 -10.93
C SER A 363 6.82 -29.91 -11.35
N VAL A 364 7.98 -30.30 -11.84
CA VAL A 364 8.20 -31.62 -12.39
C VAL A 364 9.30 -32.32 -11.59
N ALA A 365 9.05 -33.56 -11.18
CA ALA A 365 9.99 -34.40 -10.46
C ALA A 365 10.18 -35.75 -11.16
N MET A 366 11.30 -36.42 -10.91
CA MET A 366 11.52 -37.75 -11.48
C MET A 366 10.61 -38.81 -10.83
N ARG A 367 10.04 -39.69 -11.65
CA ARG A 367 9.23 -40.81 -11.16
C ARG A 367 10.14 -41.97 -10.77
N LEU A 368 10.66 -41.93 -9.55
CA LEU A 368 11.52 -42.98 -9.00
C LEU A 368 11.08 -43.33 -7.58
N SER A 369 11.10 -44.62 -7.27
CA SER A 369 10.97 -45.10 -5.89
C SER A 369 12.16 -44.65 -5.04
N PHE A 370 12.01 -44.69 -3.72
CA PHE A 370 13.09 -44.30 -2.81
C PHE A 370 14.37 -45.11 -3.04
N GLU A 371 14.25 -46.43 -3.23
CA GLU A 371 15.39 -47.32 -3.47
C GLU A 371 16.11 -46.99 -4.79
N GLU A 372 15.35 -46.74 -5.86
CA GLU A 372 15.91 -46.34 -7.16
C GLU A 372 16.59 -44.98 -7.07
N ARG A 373 16.04 -44.02 -6.30
CA ARG A 373 16.66 -42.72 -6.07
C ARG A 373 18.01 -42.85 -5.37
N VAL A 374 18.11 -43.74 -4.38
CA VAL A 374 19.38 -44.01 -3.70
C VAL A 374 20.40 -44.61 -4.69
N HIS A 375 19.97 -45.57 -5.50
CA HIS A 375 20.82 -46.22 -6.49
C HIS A 375 21.31 -45.26 -7.59
N PHE A 376 20.43 -44.38 -8.08
CA PHE A 376 20.74 -43.41 -9.15
C PHE A 376 21.18 -42.03 -8.62
N SER A 377 21.42 -41.88 -7.33
CA SER A 377 21.73 -40.60 -6.67
C SER A 377 22.82 -39.79 -7.39
N GLY A 378 23.92 -40.42 -7.80
CA GLY A 378 24.99 -39.74 -8.55
C GLY A 378 24.58 -39.21 -9.93
N LYS A 379 23.63 -39.86 -10.61
CA LYS A 379 23.06 -39.40 -11.89
C LYS A 379 22.00 -38.33 -11.68
N LEU A 380 21.22 -38.43 -10.60
CA LEU A 380 20.19 -37.44 -10.24
C LEU A 380 20.80 -36.07 -9.94
N LEU A 381 21.94 -36.02 -9.26
CA LEU A 381 22.68 -34.78 -9.01
C LEU A 381 23.16 -34.06 -10.28
N LEU A 382 23.24 -34.76 -11.42
CA LEU A 382 23.65 -34.18 -12.70
C LEU A 382 22.46 -33.69 -13.53
N GLN A 383 21.23 -34.04 -13.16
CA GLN A 383 20.03 -33.64 -13.88
C GLN A 383 19.31 -32.54 -13.11
N PRO A 384 19.28 -31.30 -13.62
CA PRO A 384 18.56 -30.24 -12.95
C PRO A 384 17.06 -30.52 -12.95
N SER A 385 16.43 -30.22 -11.82
CA SER A 385 14.99 -30.26 -11.69
C SER A 385 14.38 -28.96 -12.22
N LEU A 386 13.16 -29.05 -12.76
CA LEU A 386 12.60 -27.98 -13.59
C LEU A 386 11.17 -27.61 -13.17
N ILE A 387 10.89 -26.32 -13.14
CA ILE A 387 9.53 -25.77 -13.13
C ILE A 387 9.21 -25.25 -14.54
N LEU A 388 8.11 -25.70 -15.12
CA LEU A 388 7.69 -25.37 -16.48
C LEU A 388 6.54 -24.37 -16.47
N PHE A 389 6.64 -23.36 -17.33
CA PHE A 389 5.58 -22.37 -17.56
C PHE A 389 4.85 -22.68 -18.86
N TRP A 390 3.57 -23.02 -18.76
CA TRP A 390 2.70 -23.32 -19.88
C TRP A 390 1.71 -22.19 -20.12
N SER A 391 1.50 -21.83 -21.38
CA SER A 391 0.50 -20.83 -21.75
C SER A 391 -0.53 -21.43 -22.68
N PHE A 392 -1.78 -20.99 -22.56
CA PHE A 392 -2.85 -21.35 -23.50
C PHE A 392 -2.55 -20.95 -24.95
N SER A 393 -1.64 -19.99 -25.17
CA SER A 393 -1.26 -19.53 -26.50
C SER A 393 -0.30 -20.49 -27.22
N ASP A 394 0.57 -21.18 -26.47
CA ASP A 394 1.51 -22.17 -27.01
C ASP A 394 1.48 -23.43 -26.15
N PRO A 395 0.72 -24.46 -26.58
CA PRO A 395 0.60 -25.70 -25.82
C PRO A 395 1.72 -26.70 -26.04
N ILE A 396 2.61 -26.45 -26.99
CA ILE A 396 3.63 -27.43 -27.38
C ILE A 396 4.94 -27.14 -26.64
N HIS A 397 5.25 -25.87 -26.39
CA HIS A 397 6.51 -25.47 -25.78
C HIS A 397 6.31 -24.70 -24.47
N PRO A 398 7.04 -25.05 -23.40
CA PRO A 398 7.05 -24.24 -22.19
C PRO A 398 7.71 -22.89 -22.46
N GLN A 399 7.12 -21.81 -21.96
CA GLN A 399 7.61 -20.44 -22.17
C GLN A 399 8.89 -20.15 -21.37
N LEU A 400 8.96 -20.66 -20.14
CA LEU A 400 10.07 -20.49 -19.22
C LEU A 400 10.30 -21.80 -18.46
N MET A 401 11.58 -22.06 -18.15
CA MET A 401 12.02 -23.21 -17.38
C MET A 401 12.88 -22.74 -16.21
N LEU A 402 12.42 -22.92 -14.98
CA LEU A 402 13.19 -22.57 -13.79
C LEU A 402 14.03 -23.76 -13.34
N GLU A 403 15.34 -23.57 -13.24
CA GLU A 403 16.30 -24.56 -12.80
C GLU A 403 16.37 -24.61 -11.27
N SER A 404 16.25 -25.81 -10.71
CA SER A 404 16.38 -26.07 -9.28
C SER A 404 17.47 -27.11 -9.01
N PRO A 405 18.15 -27.01 -7.85
CA PRO A 405 19.22 -27.94 -7.49
C PRO A 405 18.70 -29.37 -7.28
N GLU A 406 17.47 -29.52 -6.81
CA GLU A 406 16.83 -30.80 -6.47
C GLU A 406 15.33 -30.79 -6.85
N ASP A 407 14.72 -31.98 -6.87
CA ASP A 407 13.30 -32.19 -7.20
C ASP A 407 12.40 -31.33 -6.30
N ILE A 408 11.50 -30.55 -6.92
CA ILE A 408 10.55 -29.66 -6.23
C ILE A 408 9.23 -30.39 -6.01
N PHE A 409 8.74 -30.38 -4.78
CA PHE A 409 7.47 -31.01 -4.42
C PHE A 409 6.33 -30.01 -4.20
N CYS A 410 6.66 -28.77 -3.87
CA CYS A 410 5.68 -27.70 -3.72
C CYS A 410 6.32 -26.36 -4.06
N PHE A 411 5.53 -25.45 -4.63
CA PHE A 411 5.96 -24.07 -4.85
C PHE A 411 4.75 -23.14 -4.79
N LYS A 412 5.00 -21.86 -4.51
CA LYS A 412 3.99 -20.80 -4.43
C LYS A 412 4.53 -19.47 -4.91
N PHE A 413 3.71 -18.75 -5.66
CA PHE A 413 3.93 -17.33 -5.99
C PHE A 413 3.78 -16.47 -4.75
N CYS A 414 4.60 -15.43 -4.64
CA CYS A 414 4.42 -14.43 -3.61
C CYS A 414 3.14 -13.61 -3.90
N PRO A 415 2.21 -13.45 -2.94
CA PRO A 415 0.95 -12.71 -3.17
C PRO A 415 1.15 -11.22 -3.45
N SER A 416 2.24 -10.61 -2.98
CA SER A 416 2.53 -9.19 -3.19
C SER A 416 3.24 -8.92 -4.51
N ASP A 417 4.08 -9.85 -4.96
CA ASP A 417 4.83 -9.74 -6.21
C ASP A 417 4.94 -11.12 -6.88
N PRO A 418 4.12 -11.38 -7.92
CA PRO A 418 4.11 -12.66 -8.63
C PRO A 418 5.44 -13.03 -9.28
N ASN A 419 6.37 -12.07 -9.41
CA ASN A 419 7.69 -12.32 -9.99
C ASN A 419 8.60 -13.11 -9.05
N ILE A 420 8.23 -13.22 -7.77
CA ILE A 420 8.98 -13.98 -6.78
C ILE A 420 8.26 -15.30 -6.53
N ILE A 421 9.02 -16.38 -6.67
CA ILE A 421 8.52 -17.75 -6.50
C ILE A 421 9.36 -18.43 -5.43
N ALA A 422 8.70 -19.05 -4.45
CA ALA A 422 9.34 -19.91 -3.46
C ALA A 422 8.98 -21.37 -3.72
N GLY A 423 9.95 -22.27 -3.60
CA GLY A 423 9.77 -23.70 -3.82
C GLY A 423 10.51 -24.53 -2.79
N GLY A 424 9.96 -25.72 -2.50
CA GLY A 424 10.46 -26.66 -1.51
C GLY A 424 10.99 -27.92 -2.18
N CYS A 425 12.25 -28.23 -1.88
CA CYS A 425 12.95 -29.38 -2.44
C CYS A 425 12.78 -30.66 -1.59
N ILE A 426 13.06 -31.81 -2.22
CA ILE A 426 13.04 -33.13 -1.57
C ILE A 426 14.06 -33.26 -0.42
N ASN A 427 15.17 -32.53 -0.48
CA ASN A 427 16.23 -32.55 0.54
C ASN A 427 15.96 -31.64 1.74
N GLY A 428 14.85 -30.88 1.72
CA GLY A 428 14.49 -29.95 2.80
C GLY A 428 14.99 -28.51 2.62
N GLN A 429 15.60 -28.18 1.48
CA GLN A 429 15.97 -26.81 1.13
C GLN A 429 14.80 -26.03 0.51
N ILE A 430 14.79 -24.73 0.76
CA ILE A 430 13.89 -23.77 0.11
C ILE A 430 14.69 -23.01 -0.94
N VAL A 431 14.08 -22.82 -2.09
CA VAL A 431 14.67 -22.15 -3.23
C VAL A 431 13.79 -20.95 -3.61
N LEU A 432 14.42 -19.82 -3.92
CA LEU A 432 13.77 -18.61 -4.43
C LEU A 432 14.17 -18.37 -5.88
N TRP A 433 13.18 -18.00 -6.71
CA TRP A 433 13.40 -17.51 -8.06
C TRP A 433 12.83 -16.09 -8.20
N ASP A 434 13.49 -15.30 -9.04
CA ASP A 434 13.06 -13.95 -9.44
C ASP A 434 12.96 -13.93 -10.97
N ILE A 435 11.73 -13.77 -11.47
CA ILE A 435 11.43 -13.74 -12.92
C ILE A 435 11.28 -12.32 -13.47
N THR A 436 11.56 -11.26 -12.69
CA THR A 436 11.32 -9.85 -13.06
C THR A 436 11.93 -9.47 -14.41
N ARG A 437 13.14 -9.95 -14.73
CA ARG A 437 13.82 -9.67 -16.02
C ARG A 437 13.14 -10.30 -17.24
N HIS A 438 12.22 -11.23 -17.02
CA HIS A 438 11.60 -12.03 -18.08
C HIS A 438 10.09 -11.73 -18.27
N VAL A 439 9.51 -10.86 -17.44
CA VAL A 439 8.08 -10.51 -17.44
C VAL A 439 7.61 -9.97 -18.79
N ASP A 440 8.34 -9.01 -19.37
CA ASP A 440 7.98 -8.39 -20.65
C ASP A 440 7.78 -9.44 -21.76
N ARG A 441 8.53 -10.54 -21.73
CA ARG A 441 8.40 -11.63 -22.72
C ARG A 441 7.18 -12.50 -22.48
N ILE A 442 6.82 -12.74 -21.21
CA ILE A 442 5.59 -13.46 -20.84
C ILE A 442 4.37 -12.66 -21.33
N GLU A 443 4.41 -11.33 -21.21
CA GLU A 443 3.32 -10.45 -21.62
C GLU A 443 3.25 -10.21 -23.13
N HIS A 444 4.37 -9.96 -23.81
CA HIS A 444 4.39 -9.58 -25.23
C HIS A 444 3.87 -10.67 -26.19
N ILE A 445 3.88 -11.94 -25.78
CA ILE A 445 3.29 -13.04 -26.57
C ILE A 445 1.77 -12.87 -26.72
N LYS A 446 1.08 -12.20 -25.78
CA LYS A 446 -0.36 -11.89 -25.90
C LYS A 446 -0.68 -10.91 -27.04
N THR A 447 0.26 -10.03 -27.41
CA THR A 447 0.06 -8.97 -28.42
C THR A 447 0.37 -9.38 -29.86
N GLY A 448 0.77 -10.63 -30.11
CA GLY A 448 1.07 -11.16 -31.45
C GLY A 448 -0.12 -11.29 -32.42
N SER A 449 -1.34 -10.91 -32.03
CA SER A 449 -2.50 -10.81 -32.94
C SER A 449 -2.49 -9.48 -33.71
N SER A 450 -1.47 -9.25 -34.55
CA SER A 450 -1.56 -8.25 -35.60
C SER A 450 -2.04 -8.90 -36.90
N ARG A 451 -3.19 -8.43 -37.37
CA ARG A 451 -3.93 -8.81 -38.59
C ARG A 451 -3.07 -9.44 -39.70
N SER A 452 -3.13 -10.77 -39.85
CA SER A 452 -2.73 -11.45 -41.08
C SER A 452 -3.70 -12.60 -41.40
N LYS A 453 -4.48 -12.36 -42.48
CA LYS A 453 -5.17 -13.27 -43.41
C LYS A 453 -5.58 -14.67 -42.90
N LYS A 454 -6.90 -14.90 -42.87
CA LYS A 454 -7.63 -16.19 -42.85
C LYS A 454 -6.72 -17.44 -42.89
N ALA A 455 -6.62 -18.14 -41.76
CA ALA A 455 -5.97 -19.43 -41.68
C ALA A 455 -6.81 -20.51 -42.39
N THR A 456 -6.46 -20.79 -43.65
CA THR A 456 -6.78 -22.09 -44.28
C THR A 456 -5.93 -23.17 -43.63
N LEU A 457 -6.58 -24.15 -43.01
CA LEU A 457 -5.97 -25.40 -42.53
C LEU A 457 -5.13 -26.04 -43.65
N LYS A 458 -3.81 -26.06 -43.47
CA LYS A 458 -2.91 -26.92 -44.26
C LYS A 458 -2.60 -28.18 -43.43
N PRO A 459 -2.59 -29.37 -44.05
CA PRO A 459 -2.32 -30.63 -43.37
C PRO A 459 -0.87 -30.75 -42.89
N MET A 460 -0.71 -31.47 -41.78
CA MET A 460 0.46 -31.57 -40.88
C MET A 460 1.84 -31.96 -41.49
N PHE A 461 1.95 -32.30 -42.77
CA PHE A 461 3.14 -33.00 -43.29
C PHE A 461 4.19 -32.08 -43.96
N LEU A 462 4.09 -30.75 -43.82
CA LEU A 462 4.92 -29.80 -44.57
C LEU A 462 5.38 -28.59 -43.75
N LEU A 463 5.60 -28.78 -42.44
CA LEU A 463 6.34 -27.82 -41.62
C LEU A 463 7.77 -28.34 -41.46
N GLU A 464 8.71 -27.77 -42.23
CA GLU A 464 10.11 -27.78 -41.83
C GLU A 464 10.21 -26.98 -40.51
N PRO A 465 10.91 -27.48 -39.49
CA PRO A 465 11.01 -26.79 -38.21
C PRO A 465 11.95 -25.59 -38.37
N ASP A 466 11.43 -24.38 -38.15
CA ASP A 466 12.26 -23.23 -37.81
C ASP A 466 12.89 -23.50 -36.43
N ILE A 467 13.99 -24.25 -36.45
CA ILE A 467 14.90 -24.46 -35.34
C ILE A 467 15.52 -23.10 -35.03
N ASN A 468 15.06 -22.42 -33.97
CA ASN A 468 15.80 -21.48 -33.10
C ASN A 468 14.87 -20.68 -32.16
N LYS A 469 14.12 -21.37 -31.29
CA LYS A 469 13.71 -20.82 -29.99
C LYS A 469 14.24 -21.77 -28.93
N GLU A 470 15.51 -21.60 -28.54
CA GLU A 470 16.05 -22.33 -27.40
C GLU A 470 15.20 -22.03 -26.17
N ALA A 471 14.75 -23.10 -25.48
CA ALA A 471 14.02 -22.98 -24.23
C ALA A 471 14.94 -22.30 -23.20
N MET A 472 14.46 -21.21 -22.59
CA MET A 472 15.29 -20.37 -21.73
C MET A 472 15.25 -20.89 -20.28
N TYR A 473 16.44 -21.19 -19.76
CA TYR A 473 16.64 -21.64 -18.39
C TYR A 473 16.93 -20.46 -17.47
N ILE A 474 16.19 -20.35 -16.36
CA ILE A 474 16.40 -19.35 -15.32
C ILE A 474 16.92 -20.06 -14.08
N ARG A 475 18.08 -19.65 -13.59
CA ARG A 475 18.65 -20.18 -12.34
C ARG A 475 17.98 -19.57 -11.11
N HIS A 476 18.01 -20.32 -10.02
CA HIS A 476 17.55 -19.82 -8.72
C HIS A 476 18.40 -18.63 -8.23
N CYS A 477 17.77 -17.73 -7.49
CA CYS A 477 18.39 -16.54 -6.92
C CYS A 477 19.03 -16.83 -5.55
N ALA A 478 18.38 -17.66 -4.73
CA ALA A 478 18.88 -18.05 -3.41
C ALA A 478 18.39 -19.43 -2.99
N VAL A 479 19.23 -20.15 -2.26
CA VAL A 479 18.91 -21.44 -1.62
C VAL A 479 19.13 -21.37 -0.11
N SER A 480 18.28 -22.03 0.68
CA SER A 480 18.44 -22.08 2.12
C SER A 480 19.60 -22.96 2.61
N SER A 481 20.09 -22.67 3.82
CA SER A 481 21.11 -23.48 4.50
C SER A 481 20.63 -24.91 4.76
N ILE A 482 21.38 -25.91 4.27
CA ILE A 482 21.06 -27.35 4.44
C ILE A 482 21.07 -27.74 5.93
N GLU A 483 22.01 -27.20 6.71
CA GLU A 483 22.20 -27.59 8.11
C GLU A 483 21.08 -27.09 9.02
N ASN A 484 20.56 -25.89 8.74
CA ASN A 484 19.60 -25.20 9.60
C ASN A 484 18.15 -25.37 9.14
N GLY A 485 17.93 -25.84 7.92
CA GLY A 485 16.59 -26.02 7.33
C GLY A 485 15.88 -27.30 7.75
N HIS A 486 15.00 -27.79 6.87
CA HIS A 486 14.36 -29.08 7.04
C HIS A 486 15.31 -30.20 6.66
N LYS A 487 15.11 -31.38 7.27
CA LYS A 487 15.94 -32.58 7.02
C LYS A 487 15.31 -33.56 6.04
N LYS A 488 14.06 -33.35 5.67
CA LYS A 488 13.28 -34.18 4.76
C LYS A 488 12.53 -33.27 3.78
N VAL A 489 11.85 -33.89 2.80
CA VAL A 489 11.04 -33.21 1.79
C VAL A 489 10.12 -32.15 2.42
N ILE A 490 10.13 -30.96 1.83
CA ILE A 490 9.15 -29.94 2.13
C ILE A 490 7.88 -30.29 1.38
N THR A 491 6.84 -30.59 2.14
CA THR A 491 5.57 -31.07 1.61
C THR A 491 4.66 -29.90 1.25
N ASP A 492 4.72 -28.79 1.98
CA ASP A 492 3.85 -27.63 1.79
C ASP A 492 4.54 -26.30 2.10
N ILE A 493 4.18 -25.25 1.35
CA ILE A 493 4.69 -23.87 1.52
C ILE A 493 3.51 -22.90 1.46
N HIS A 494 3.47 -21.95 2.39
CA HIS A 494 2.52 -20.85 2.42
C HIS A 494 3.21 -19.52 2.68
N TRP A 495 2.83 -18.50 1.94
CA TRP A 495 3.24 -17.13 2.22
C TRP A 495 2.38 -16.55 3.34
N LEU A 496 2.97 -15.80 4.27
CA LEU A 496 2.18 -15.07 5.25
C LEU A 496 1.51 -13.85 4.57
N PRO A 497 0.24 -13.56 4.87
CA PRO A 497 -0.43 -12.39 4.32
C PRO A 497 0.35 -11.10 4.56
N ASN A 498 0.25 -10.15 3.63
CA ASN A 498 0.95 -8.86 3.75
C ASN A 498 0.38 -7.95 4.85
N THR A 499 -0.66 -8.38 5.57
CA THR A 499 -1.33 -7.62 6.64
C THR A 499 -0.61 -7.73 7.98
N PHE A 500 0.12 -8.81 8.22
CA PHE A 500 0.83 -9.03 9.49
C PHE A 500 2.19 -9.69 9.29
N GLU A 501 3.04 -9.57 10.30
CA GLU A 501 4.32 -10.25 10.39
C GLU A 501 4.53 -10.88 11.76
N ILE A 502 5.36 -11.92 11.83
CA ILE A 502 5.63 -12.70 13.03
C ILE A 502 7.08 -12.45 13.48
N ASN A 503 7.30 -12.31 14.79
CA ASN A 503 8.64 -12.25 15.38
C ASN A 503 9.13 -13.66 15.78
N ARG A 504 10.42 -13.82 16.14
CA ARG A 504 11.00 -15.10 16.61
C ARG A 504 10.22 -15.76 17.75
N MET A 505 9.54 -14.95 18.57
CA MET A 505 8.70 -15.39 19.70
C MET A 505 7.29 -15.86 19.30
N GLY A 506 6.91 -15.76 18.03
CA GLY A 506 5.55 -16.08 17.56
C GLY A 506 4.50 -14.98 17.83
N SER A 507 4.92 -13.79 18.30
CA SER A 507 4.03 -12.63 18.43
C SER A 507 3.77 -11.98 17.08
N VAL A 508 2.52 -11.55 16.86
CA VAL A 508 2.03 -11.00 15.59
C VAL A 508 2.01 -9.46 15.65
N PHE A 509 2.49 -8.83 14.59
CA PHE A 509 2.56 -7.37 14.42
C PHE A 509 1.91 -6.95 13.10
N GLU A 510 1.37 -5.73 13.04
CA GLU A 510 0.84 -5.16 11.80
C GLU A 510 1.97 -4.84 10.82
N ASN A 511 1.87 -5.33 9.59
CA ASN A 511 2.90 -5.09 8.58
C ASN A 511 2.68 -3.74 7.88
N ARG A 512 3.43 -2.72 8.31
CA ARG A 512 3.39 -1.38 7.70
C ARG A 512 3.95 -1.30 6.28
N SER A 513 4.78 -2.27 5.87
CA SER A 513 5.37 -2.26 4.53
C SER A 513 4.36 -2.65 3.45
N GLY A 514 3.28 -3.36 3.81
CA GLY A 514 2.29 -3.87 2.85
C GLY A 514 2.83 -4.93 1.88
N ILE A 515 4.07 -5.40 2.10
CA ILE A 515 4.76 -6.38 1.26
C ILE A 515 4.89 -7.71 2.01
N CYS A 516 4.58 -8.81 1.35
CA CYS A 516 4.78 -10.15 1.88
C CYS A 516 6.28 -10.51 1.95
N CYS A 517 6.78 -10.75 3.16
CA CYS A 517 8.22 -10.95 3.44
C CYS A 517 8.54 -12.27 4.15
N GLN A 518 7.51 -12.98 4.61
CA GLN A 518 7.68 -14.15 5.45
C GLN A 518 6.91 -15.32 4.85
N LEU A 519 7.46 -16.51 5.00
CA LEU A 519 6.87 -17.75 4.51
C LEU A 519 6.96 -18.84 5.56
N VAL A 520 6.04 -19.80 5.46
CA VAL A 520 5.92 -20.95 6.35
C VAL A 520 6.09 -22.21 5.52
N THR A 521 6.93 -23.11 6.00
CA THR A 521 7.17 -24.41 5.36
C THR A 521 6.87 -25.54 6.31
N CYS A 522 6.35 -26.63 5.74
CA CYS A 522 6.00 -27.86 6.42
C CYS A 522 6.79 -29.01 5.83
N SER A 523 7.29 -29.91 6.66
CA SER A 523 8.07 -31.06 6.22
C SER A 523 7.70 -32.33 6.97
N ALA A 524 7.98 -33.48 6.35
CA ALA A 524 7.89 -34.80 6.95
C ALA A 524 8.94 -35.05 8.05
N ASP A 525 9.78 -34.06 8.39
CA ASP A 525 10.69 -34.08 9.54
C ASP A 525 10.04 -33.66 10.87
N CYS A 526 8.70 -33.59 10.88
CA CYS A 526 7.87 -33.24 12.03
C CYS A 526 8.02 -31.79 12.51
N THR A 527 8.53 -30.91 11.63
CA THR A 527 8.72 -29.49 11.94
C THR A 527 8.03 -28.57 10.95
N VAL A 528 7.58 -27.43 11.47
CA VAL A 528 7.07 -26.30 10.70
C VAL A 528 8.04 -25.14 10.93
N CYS A 529 8.59 -24.58 9.86
CA CYS A 529 9.57 -23.50 9.94
C CYS A 529 8.98 -22.20 9.38
N PHE A 530 9.22 -21.10 10.09
CA PHE A 530 8.91 -19.74 9.63
C PHE A 530 10.19 -19.11 9.11
N TRP A 531 10.15 -18.47 7.95
CA TRP A 531 11.30 -17.89 7.26
C TRP A 531 11.03 -16.43 6.95
N ASP A 532 12.10 -15.62 6.91
CA ASP A 532 12.04 -14.20 6.57
C ASP A 532 13.06 -13.92 5.47
N ILE A 533 12.63 -13.26 4.39
CA ILE A 533 13.51 -12.94 3.25
C ILE A 533 14.36 -11.69 3.49
N ARG A 534 14.03 -10.89 4.52
CA ARG A 534 14.75 -9.65 4.84
C ARG A 534 16.11 -9.92 5.47
N GLN A 535 17.04 -8.97 5.30
CA GLN A 535 18.37 -9.07 5.91
C GLN A 535 18.27 -8.92 7.44
N GLN A 536 18.70 -9.94 8.19
CA GLN A 536 18.71 -9.89 9.66
C GLN A 536 20.00 -9.22 10.17
N LYS A 537 19.88 -8.13 10.94
CA LYS A 537 21.02 -7.52 11.66
C LYS A 537 21.50 -8.50 12.75
N THR A 538 22.75 -8.97 12.67
CA THR A 538 23.36 -9.81 13.70
C THR A 538 23.56 -9.01 14.98
N ALA A 539 22.72 -9.26 15.98
CA ALA A 539 22.85 -8.66 17.31
C ALA A 539 23.94 -9.39 18.13
N THR A 540 25.20 -9.29 17.72
CA THR A 540 26.42 -9.40 18.55
C THR A 540 27.65 -9.35 17.63
N PRO A 541 28.51 -8.32 17.71
CA PRO A 541 29.83 -8.39 17.08
C PRO A 541 30.70 -9.32 17.94
N GLN A 542 30.85 -10.58 17.55
CA GLN A 542 32.00 -11.36 18.00
C GLN A 542 33.24 -10.88 17.23
N PRO A 543 34.41 -10.76 17.88
CA PRO A 543 35.63 -10.37 17.20
C PRO A 543 36.16 -11.57 16.43
N THR A 544 35.72 -11.74 15.18
CA THR A 544 36.30 -12.76 14.29
C THR A 544 37.31 -12.12 13.34
N GLU A 545 38.49 -12.73 13.35
CA GLU A 545 39.66 -12.43 12.53
C GLU A 545 39.31 -12.16 11.06
N LYS A 546 40.04 -11.22 10.47
CA LYS A 546 39.95 -10.83 9.05
C LYS A 546 40.12 -12.04 8.13
N LYS A 547 39.03 -12.69 7.76
CA LYS A 547 38.98 -13.52 6.54
C LYS A 547 38.82 -12.58 5.35
N LYS A 548 39.72 -12.74 4.38
CA LYS A 548 39.67 -12.07 3.07
C LYS A 548 38.28 -12.25 2.46
N GLU A 549 37.61 -11.14 2.14
CA GLU A 549 36.46 -11.16 1.23
C GLU A 549 36.98 -11.55 -0.14
N GLU A 550 36.76 -12.81 -0.53
CA GLU A 550 36.82 -13.22 -1.92
C GLU A 550 35.60 -12.65 -2.62
N SER A 551 35.82 -11.74 -3.57
CA SER A 551 34.76 -11.23 -4.44
C SER A 551 34.22 -12.37 -5.31
N ILE A 552 33.05 -12.89 -4.96
CA ILE A 552 32.36 -13.90 -5.77
C ILE A 552 31.88 -13.22 -7.06
N GLU A 553 32.46 -13.59 -8.21
CA GLU A 553 31.96 -13.17 -9.52
C GLU A 553 30.59 -13.82 -9.76
N ILE A 554 29.51 -13.02 -9.67
CA ILE A 554 28.14 -13.49 -9.92
C ILE A 554 27.97 -13.63 -11.45
N PRO A 555 27.54 -14.80 -11.97
CA PRO A 555 27.17 -14.94 -13.37
C PRO A 555 26.11 -13.91 -13.78
N SER A 556 26.24 -13.31 -14.96
CA SER A 556 25.35 -12.26 -15.48
C SER A 556 23.86 -12.64 -15.48
N ASP A 557 23.59 -13.94 -15.53
CA ASP A 557 22.26 -14.52 -15.74
C ASP A 557 21.46 -14.69 -14.44
N ILE A 558 22.06 -14.45 -13.27
CA ILE A 558 21.40 -14.59 -11.96
C ILE A 558 21.01 -13.20 -11.41
N PRO A 559 19.73 -12.96 -11.06
CA PRO A 559 19.32 -11.73 -10.39
C PRO A 559 20.00 -11.57 -9.01
N PRO A 560 20.54 -10.39 -8.66
CA PRO A 560 21.20 -10.16 -7.36
C PRO A 560 20.22 -9.98 -6.18
N THR A 561 18.91 -10.01 -6.42
CA THR A 561 17.84 -9.56 -5.51
C THR A 561 17.88 -10.19 -4.10
N PHE A 562 18.29 -11.46 -3.98
CA PHE A 562 18.34 -12.19 -2.70
C PHE A 562 19.68 -12.87 -2.41
N LEU A 563 20.77 -12.37 -2.99
CA LEU A 563 22.09 -13.00 -2.85
C LEU A 563 22.54 -13.13 -1.38
N HIS A 564 22.12 -12.23 -0.49
CA HIS A 564 22.42 -12.30 0.95
C HIS A 564 21.82 -13.51 1.66
N LEU A 565 20.82 -14.17 1.07
CA LEU A 565 20.20 -15.37 1.60
C LEU A 565 20.87 -16.65 1.10
N ASP A 566 21.63 -16.59 0.01
CA ASP A 566 22.11 -17.79 -0.65
C ASP A 566 23.05 -18.60 0.27
N LEU A 567 22.72 -19.88 0.44
CA LEU A 567 23.33 -20.87 1.35
C LEU A 567 23.32 -20.50 2.85
N SER A 568 22.93 -19.28 3.21
CA SER A 568 22.99 -18.74 4.57
C SER A 568 21.61 -18.49 5.19
N TRP A 569 20.52 -18.63 4.42
CA TRP A 569 19.17 -18.44 4.90
C TRP A 569 18.80 -19.45 5.99
N LYS A 570 18.35 -18.94 7.14
CA LYS A 570 17.95 -19.73 8.31
C LYS A 570 16.50 -19.44 8.69
N PRO A 571 15.79 -20.41 9.28
CA PRO A 571 14.44 -20.17 9.76
C PRO A 571 14.45 -19.17 10.94
N LEU A 572 13.47 -18.28 10.95
CA LEU A 572 13.19 -17.33 12.02
C LEU A 572 12.72 -18.04 13.30
N SER A 573 11.83 -19.02 13.15
CA SER A 573 11.33 -19.87 14.23
C SER A 573 11.06 -21.28 13.70
N LYS A 574 11.29 -22.29 14.55
CA LYS A 574 11.10 -23.71 14.22
C LYS A 574 10.18 -24.35 15.25
N LEU A 575 9.00 -24.76 14.79
CA LEU A 575 7.97 -25.40 15.56
C LEU A 575 8.08 -26.92 15.40
N LYS A 576 8.20 -27.64 16.51
CA LYS A 576 8.23 -29.11 16.55
C LYS A 576 6.89 -29.67 17.02
N LEU A 577 6.31 -30.59 16.27
CA LEU A 577 4.99 -31.18 16.55
C LEU A 577 5.14 -32.49 17.34
N SER A 578 5.37 -32.42 18.65
CA SER A 578 5.58 -33.62 19.49
C SER A 578 4.28 -34.25 19.99
N ARG A 579 4.20 -35.59 19.98
CA ARG A 579 3.11 -36.36 20.61
C ARG A 579 3.30 -36.36 22.13
N GLY A 580 2.26 -36.05 22.90
CA GLY A 580 2.38 -35.73 24.33
C GLY A 580 3.05 -36.81 25.20
N ASP A 581 2.80 -38.09 24.90
CA ASP A 581 3.10 -39.22 25.80
C ASP A 581 4.19 -40.18 25.28
N THR A 582 4.64 -40.03 24.02
CA THR A 582 5.67 -40.86 23.39
C THR A 582 6.74 -39.99 22.75
N SER A 583 7.98 -40.49 22.60
CA SER A 583 9.04 -39.74 21.93
C SER A 583 8.86 -39.63 20.40
N LEU A 584 7.71 -40.05 19.86
CA LEU A 584 7.39 -39.94 18.44
C LEU A 584 6.78 -38.57 18.17
N ASP A 585 7.26 -37.89 17.14
CA ASP A 585 6.72 -36.62 16.68
C ASP A 585 5.79 -36.83 15.48
N HIS A 586 4.79 -35.96 15.30
CA HIS A 586 3.85 -36.05 14.19
C HIS A 586 4.49 -35.55 12.87
N CYS A 587 4.58 -36.43 11.86
CA CYS A 587 5.05 -36.06 10.52
C CYS A 587 4.00 -35.21 9.80
N SER A 588 4.27 -33.92 9.63
CA SER A 588 3.34 -32.98 8.99
C SER A 588 3.43 -33.00 7.46
N THR A 589 2.27 -33.00 6.79
CA THR A 589 2.15 -33.13 5.32
C THR A 589 1.55 -31.90 4.67
N ARG A 590 0.57 -31.25 5.32
CA ARG A 590 -0.11 -30.05 4.82
C ARG A 590 -0.46 -29.13 5.96
N ILE A 591 -0.47 -27.83 5.71
CA ILE A 591 -0.89 -26.83 6.69
C ILE A 591 -1.97 -25.92 6.10
N SER A 592 -2.84 -25.41 6.96
CA SER A 592 -3.79 -24.36 6.60
C SER A 592 -3.73 -23.25 7.65
N LEU A 593 -3.28 -22.06 7.21
CA LEU A 593 -3.19 -20.84 8.00
C LEU A 593 -4.48 -20.02 7.89
N ASN A 594 -4.76 -19.16 8.87
CA ASN A 594 -5.96 -18.32 8.86
C ASN A 594 -5.65 -17.07 8.03
N GLU A 595 -6.19 -17.04 6.81
CA GLU A 595 -6.12 -15.88 5.93
C GLU A 595 -7.29 -14.95 6.31
N ASP A 596 -6.97 -13.90 7.07
CA ASP A 596 -7.67 -12.61 7.15
C ASP A 596 -8.43 -12.19 8.41
N TYR A 597 -7.88 -11.11 8.97
CA TYR A 597 -8.60 -10.10 9.73
C TYR A 597 -8.92 -8.82 8.91
N VAL A 598 -8.45 -8.63 7.67
CA VAL A 598 -8.50 -7.28 7.03
C VAL A 598 -9.07 -7.18 5.61
N LEU A 599 -9.74 -8.21 5.06
CA LEU A 599 -10.46 -8.03 3.78
C LEU A 599 -11.67 -7.07 3.86
N PHE A 600 -12.16 -6.73 5.06
CA PHE A 600 -13.35 -5.86 5.22
C PHE A 600 -13.06 -4.35 5.33
N ARG A 601 -11.80 -3.91 5.43
CA ARG A 601 -11.44 -2.48 5.53
C ARG A 601 -10.87 -1.87 4.23
N THR A 602 -10.56 -2.69 3.24
CA THR A 602 -9.81 -2.25 2.05
C THR A 602 -10.72 -1.80 0.89
N GLN A 603 -12.03 -2.02 0.95
CA GLN A 603 -12.96 -1.46 -0.04
C GLN A 603 -13.23 0.05 0.11
N VAL A 604 -12.77 0.70 1.19
CA VAL A 604 -12.95 2.15 1.41
C VAL A 604 -11.67 2.97 1.16
N LEU A 605 -10.49 2.34 1.03
CA LEU A 605 -9.22 3.05 0.86
C LEU A 605 -8.51 2.77 -0.49
N SER A 606 -9.05 1.85 -1.31
CA SER A 606 -8.51 1.49 -2.63
C SER A 606 -8.92 2.46 -3.75
N GLN A 607 -8.83 3.77 -3.50
CA GLN A 607 -8.89 4.78 -4.56
C GLN A 607 -7.75 5.80 -4.51
N ASN A 608 -6.78 5.66 -3.59
CA ASN A 608 -5.69 6.64 -3.50
C ASN A 608 -4.30 6.02 -3.54
N LYS A 609 -3.54 6.48 -4.54
CA LYS A 609 -2.10 6.30 -4.81
C LYS A 609 -1.69 5.07 -5.63
N VAL A 610 -1.91 5.16 -6.94
CA VAL A 610 -0.91 4.70 -7.92
C VAL A 610 0.08 5.87 -8.08
N ILE A 611 1.24 5.78 -7.44
CA ILE A 611 2.39 6.62 -7.77
C ILE A 611 3.33 5.73 -8.57
N ASN A 612 3.49 6.06 -9.86
CA ASN A 612 4.43 5.43 -10.76
C ASN A 612 5.86 5.61 -10.21
N ALA A 613 6.42 4.54 -9.65
CA ALA A 613 7.86 4.41 -9.43
C ALA A 613 8.38 3.41 -10.46
N GLU A 614 8.72 3.91 -11.65
CA GLU A 614 9.43 3.13 -12.65
C GLU A 614 10.82 2.76 -12.12
N GLY A 615 11.06 1.46 -11.91
CA GLY A 615 12.41 0.87 -11.99
C GLY A 615 13.15 0.45 -10.71
N MET A 616 12.54 0.40 -9.53
CA MET A 616 13.19 -0.17 -8.32
C MET A 616 12.41 -1.34 -7.72
N ASN A 617 13.07 -2.51 -7.60
CA ASN A 617 12.51 -3.69 -6.95
C ASN A 617 12.21 -3.38 -5.46
N PRO A 618 10.96 -3.57 -4.98
CA PRO A 618 10.56 -3.21 -3.62
C PRO A 618 11.30 -4.00 -2.54
N TYR A 619 11.88 -5.15 -2.89
CA TYR A 619 12.60 -6.05 -1.97
C TYR A 619 14.07 -5.68 -1.73
N HIS A 620 14.66 -4.75 -2.51
CA HIS A 620 16.11 -4.47 -2.44
C HIS A 620 16.55 -3.67 -1.21
N ASN A 621 15.63 -2.94 -0.56
CA ASN A 621 15.93 -2.03 0.57
C ASN A 621 15.13 -2.35 1.85
N LEU A 622 14.65 -3.59 2.00
CA LEU A 622 13.76 -3.95 3.11
C LEU A 622 14.56 -4.33 4.37
N GLU A 623 14.67 -3.41 5.33
CA GLU A 623 15.33 -3.67 6.62
C GLU A 623 14.44 -4.45 7.59
N SER A 624 14.97 -5.52 8.20
CA SER A 624 14.33 -6.24 9.31
C SER A 624 14.55 -5.47 10.61
N GLY A 625 13.49 -4.93 11.25
CA GLY A 625 13.64 -4.26 12.54
C GLY A 625 12.48 -3.39 13.04
N LEU A 626 11.50 -3.03 12.20
CA LEU A 626 10.38 -2.17 12.64
C LEU A 626 9.40 -2.90 13.59
N ALA A 627 9.30 -4.22 13.50
CA ALA A 627 8.43 -5.04 14.35
C ALA A 627 8.70 -4.87 15.86
N ASN A 628 9.96 -4.67 16.25
CA ASN A 628 10.36 -4.61 17.67
C ASN A 628 9.92 -3.32 18.38
N ILE A 629 9.49 -2.29 17.63
CA ILE A 629 9.01 -1.01 18.18
C ILE A 629 7.49 -1.01 18.35
N LEU A 630 6.79 -1.95 17.70
CA LEU A 630 5.32 -2.01 17.69
C LEU A 630 4.79 -2.86 18.84
N LYS A 631 3.57 -2.56 19.30
CA LYS A 631 2.87 -3.43 20.26
C LYS A 631 2.30 -4.65 19.53
N PRO A 632 2.41 -5.87 20.09
CA PRO A 632 1.79 -7.06 19.52
C PRO A 632 0.27 -6.94 19.44
N ILE A 633 -0.35 -7.56 18.42
CA ILE A 633 -1.81 -7.68 18.32
C ILE A 633 -2.26 -8.83 19.24
N GLU A 634 -3.00 -8.51 20.31
CA GLU A 634 -3.39 -9.49 21.33
C GLU A 634 -4.54 -10.41 20.89
N ASP A 635 -5.49 -9.91 20.09
CA ASP A 635 -6.71 -10.64 19.65
C ASP A 635 -6.52 -11.46 18.36
N PHE A 636 -5.29 -11.71 17.92
CA PHE A 636 -5.02 -12.46 16.69
C PHE A 636 -5.06 -13.98 16.92
N SER A 637 -5.81 -14.73 16.10
CA SER A 637 -5.79 -16.21 16.15
C SER A 637 -4.49 -16.75 15.55
N THR A 638 -3.58 -17.21 16.39
CA THR A 638 -2.31 -17.86 16.00
C THR A 638 -2.44 -19.36 15.76
N LYS A 639 -3.68 -19.85 15.64
CA LYS A 639 -4.00 -21.27 15.54
C LYS A 639 -4.18 -21.70 14.09
N PHE A 640 -3.70 -22.89 13.77
CA PHE A 640 -3.69 -23.42 12.41
C PHE A 640 -3.86 -24.93 12.41
N PHE A 641 -4.29 -25.47 11.27
CA PHE A 641 -4.51 -26.89 11.09
C PHE A 641 -3.33 -27.53 10.39
N VAL A 642 -2.96 -28.74 10.84
CA VAL A 642 -1.89 -29.54 10.25
C VAL A 642 -2.40 -30.94 9.98
N GLY A 643 -2.25 -31.41 8.74
CA GLY A 643 -2.46 -32.80 8.37
C GLY A 643 -1.19 -33.61 8.59
N THR A 644 -1.33 -34.85 9.04
CA THR A 644 -0.18 -35.73 9.27
C THR A 644 -0.13 -36.91 8.30
N GLU A 645 1.03 -37.54 8.20
CA GLU A 645 1.24 -38.77 7.43
C GLU A 645 0.48 -39.97 8.02
N GLU A 646 0.24 -39.96 9.34
CA GLU A 646 -0.52 -41.02 10.04
C GLU A 646 -2.05 -40.88 9.87
N GLY A 647 -2.55 -39.82 9.23
CA GLY A 647 -3.99 -39.59 9.04
C GLY A 647 -4.69 -38.82 10.17
N GLU A 648 -3.90 -38.25 11.08
CA GLU A 648 -4.38 -37.37 12.14
C GLU A 648 -4.46 -35.93 11.63
N VAL A 649 -5.46 -35.18 12.13
CA VAL A 649 -5.56 -33.73 11.93
C VAL A 649 -5.27 -33.05 13.26
N LEU A 650 -4.25 -32.20 13.27
CA LEU A 650 -3.81 -31.46 14.45
C LEU A 650 -4.27 -30.01 14.39
N TYR A 651 -4.64 -29.47 15.54
CA TYR A 651 -4.88 -28.06 15.74
C TYR A 651 -3.76 -27.50 16.62
N ALA A 652 -2.87 -26.72 16.01
CA ALA A 652 -1.64 -26.24 16.60
C ALA A 652 -1.63 -24.72 16.73
N ASP A 653 -0.81 -24.20 17.64
CA ASP A 653 -0.59 -22.77 17.85
C ASP A 653 0.91 -22.48 17.68
N TRP A 654 1.26 -21.48 16.86
CA TRP A 654 2.66 -21.10 16.66
C TRP A 654 3.19 -20.13 17.71
N LYS A 655 2.33 -19.57 18.57
CA LYS A 655 2.75 -18.65 19.64
C LYS A 655 3.59 -19.42 20.67
N MET A 656 4.79 -18.92 20.97
CA MET A 656 5.66 -19.51 21.99
C MET A 656 5.27 -18.96 23.36
N GLU A 657 5.03 -19.85 24.31
CA GLU A 657 4.76 -19.51 25.70
C GLU A 657 5.91 -20.01 26.60
N ARG A 658 6.09 -19.37 27.75
CA ARG A 658 7.04 -19.86 28.75
C ARG A 658 6.41 -21.05 29.46
N ASP A 659 7.02 -22.21 29.31
CA ASP A 659 6.63 -23.38 30.06
C ASP A 659 6.83 -23.14 31.57
N SER A 660 5.80 -23.43 32.36
CA SER A 660 5.79 -23.20 33.81
C SER A 660 6.77 -24.10 34.56
N GLU A 661 7.11 -25.26 34.00
CA GLU A 661 8.03 -26.23 34.64
C GLU A 661 9.49 -26.01 34.25
N THR A 662 9.78 -25.76 32.96
CA THR A 662 11.17 -25.68 32.47
C THR A 662 11.68 -24.26 32.26
N GLY A 663 10.80 -23.25 32.27
CA GLY A 663 11.14 -21.86 31.95
C GLY A 663 11.60 -21.64 30.49
N ARG A 664 11.64 -22.70 29.67
CA ARG A 664 11.96 -22.61 28.25
C ARG A 664 10.75 -22.09 27.47
N LEU A 665 11.04 -21.35 26.42
CA LEU A 665 10.02 -20.92 25.45
C LEU A 665 9.69 -22.11 24.55
N MET A 666 8.47 -22.61 24.68
CA MET A 666 7.95 -23.73 23.91
C MET A 666 6.56 -23.34 23.38
N THR A 667 6.20 -23.83 22.20
CA THR A 667 4.82 -23.71 21.74
C THR A 667 3.90 -24.62 22.55
N LYS A 668 2.61 -24.27 22.59
CA LYS A 668 1.61 -25.17 23.16
C LYS A 668 1.62 -26.49 22.39
N LYS A 669 1.46 -27.58 23.13
CA LYS A 669 1.33 -28.91 22.52
C LYS A 669 0.13 -28.90 21.56
N PRO A 670 0.28 -29.42 20.33
CA PRO A 670 -0.82 -29.48 19.39
C PRO A 670 -1.94 -30.36 19.95
N VAL A 671 -3.19 -29.95 19.75
CA VAL A 671 -4.34 -30.76 20.14
C VAL A 671 -4.71 -31.64 18.96
N SER A 672 -4.61 -32.96 19.12
CA SER A 672 -5.09 -33.91 18.11
C SER A 672 -6.62 -33.90 18.11
N LEU A 673 -7.22 -33.63 16.94
CA LEU A 673 -8.67 -33.46 16.80
C LEU A 673 -9.41 -34.79 16.61
N ASN A 674 -8.79 -35.76 15.93
CA ASN A 674 -9.15 -37.19 15.82
C ASN A 674 -8.34 -37.84 14.68
N SER A 675 -8.08 -39.16 14.77
CA SER A 675 -7.56 -39.98 13.67
C SER A 675 -8.70 -40.37 12.73
N VAL A 676 -9.07 -39.47 11.82
CA VAL A 676 -10.22 -39.68 10.91
C VAL A 676 -9.80 -40.35 9.61
N HIS A 677 -8.57 -40.09 9.14
CA HIS A 677 -8.08 -40.63 7.88
C HIS A 677 -7.26 -41.90 8.11
N ASP A 678 -7.43 -42.89 7.23
CA ASP A 678 -6.72 -44.17 7.28
C ASP A 678 -5.38 -44.12 6.50
N GLY A 679 -4.73 -42.95 6.46
CA GLY A 679 -3.48 -42.72 5.73
C GLY A 679 -3.15 -41.24 5.58
N VAL A 680 -2.14 -40.96 4.76
CA VAL A 680 -1.59 -39.60 4.55
C VAL A 680 -2.68 -38.58 4.24
N VAL A 681 -2.70 -37.49 5.01
CA VAL A 681 -3.55 -36.34 4.70
C VAL A 681 -2.92 -35.55 3.55
N HIS A 682 -3.53 -35.60 2.38
CA HIS A 682 -3.04 -34.97 1.16
C HIS A 682 -3.47 -33.51 1.02
N THR A 683 -4.62 -33.15 1.58
CA THR A 683 -5.18 -31.78 1.52
C THR A 683 -5.70 -31.38 2.88
N VAL A 684 -5.34 -30.17 3.32
CA VAL A 684 -5.96 -29.45 4.44
C VAL A 684 -6.24 -28.04 3.94
N GLN A 685 -7.50 -27.67 3.78
CA GLN A 685 -7.87 -26.41 3.17
C GLN A 685 -9.07 -25.77 3.87
N ARG A 686 -8.91 -24.51 4.29
CA ARG A 686 -10.03 -23.67 4.74
C ARG A 686 -10.97 -23.34 3.59
N SER A 687 -12.27 -23.25 3.87
CA SER A 687 -13.25 -22.83 2.87
C SER A 687 -13.00 -21.37 2.46
N PRO A 688 -13.05 -21.04 1.15
CA PRO A 688 -12.99 -19.65 0.70
C PRO A 688 -14.16 -18.78 1.18
N PHE A 689 -15.27 -19.41 1.61
CA PHE A 689 -16.50 -18.73 2.00
C PHE A 689 -16.73 -18.71 3.51
N TYR A 690 -16.27 -19.74 4.23
CA TYR A 690 -16.45 -19.87 5.68
C TYR A 690 -15.10 -19.98 6.39
N LYS A 691 -14.81 -19.00 7.26
CA LYS A 691 -13.51 -18.88 7.93
C LYS A 691 -13.22 -20.02 8.91
N ASP A 692 -14.28 -20.57 9.47
CA ASP A 692 -14.26 -21.60 10.49
C ASP A 692 -14.41 -23.02 9.91
N ILE A 693 -14.54 -23.20 8.60
CA ILE A 693 -14.73 -24.53 8.00
C ILE A 693 -13.46 -25.00 7.29
N ILE A 694 -13.06 -26.25 7.56
CA ILE A 694 -11.83 -26.86 7.05
C ILE A 694 -12.17 -28.18 6.38
N LEU A 695 -11.68 -28.38 5.17
CA LEU A 695 -11.73 -29.64 4.43
C LEU A 695 -10.42 -30.38 4.61
N THR A 696 -10.51 -31.65 4.97
CA THR A 696 -9.37 -32.57 4.98
C THR A 696 -9.67 -33.78 4.12
N ILE A 697 -8.69 -34.16 3.31
CA ILE A 697 -8.77 -35.30 2.40
C ILE A 697 -7.52 -36.14 2.61
N GLY A 698 -7.71 -37.41 2.90
CA GLY A 698 -6.62 -38.34 3.17
C GLY A 698 -7.10 -39.78 3.14
N GLY A 699 -6.22 -40.70 2.75
CA GLY A 699 -6.53 -42.12 2.65
C GLY A 699 -7.74 -42.39 1.75
N TRP A 700 -8.84 -42.84 2.34
CA TRP A 700 -10.04 -43.31 1.64
C TRP A 700 -11.29 -42.48 1.93
N ASN A 701 -11.17 -41.40 2.70
CA ASN A 701 -12.32 -40.63 3.15
C ASN A 701 -12.03 -39.12 3.16
N VAL A 702 -13.12 -38.38 3.30
CA VAL A 702 -13.15 -36.92 3.36
C VAL A 702 -13.76 -36.52 4.69
N ALA A 703 -13.22 -35.48 5.29
CA ALA A 703 -13.79 -34.90 6.49
C ALA A 703 -13.87 -33.38 6.39
N ILE A 704 -14.97 -32.83 6.93
CA ILE A 704 -15.19 -31.40 7.08
C ILE A 704 -15.22 -31.08 8.56
N TRP A 705 -14.47 -30.07 8.98
CA TRP A 705 -14.30 -29.68 10.37
C TRP A 705 -14.75 -28.25 10.59
N LYS A 706 -15.10 -27.92 11.83
CA LYS A 706 -15.38 -26.56 12.27
C LYS A 706 -14.40 -26.12 13.35
N GLU A 707 -13.78 -24.96 13.18
CA GLU A 707 -12.91 -24.35 14.15
C GLU A 707 -13.69 -24.06 15.45
N GLY A 708 -13.15 -24.50 16.59
CA GLY A 708 -13.81 -24.43 17.90
C GLY A 708 -14.62 -25.67 18.30
N VAL A 709 -14.88 -26.60 17.38
CA VAL A 709 -15.58 -27.86 17.68
C VAL A 709 -14.57 -29.01 17.79
N MET A 710 -14.34 -29.50 19.02
CA MET A 710 -13.34 -30.54 19.31
C MET A 710 -13.94 -31.95 19.42
N THR A 711 -15.27 -32.10 19.29
CA THR A 711 -15.97 -33.38 19.46
C THR A 711 -15.78 -34.34 18.28
N GLY A 712 -15.47 -33.80 17.09
CA GLY A 712 -15.23 -34.56 15.86
C GLY A 712 -15.52 -33.75 14.59
N PRO A 713 -15.38 -34.35 13.40
CA PRO A 713 -15.72 -33.70 12.14
C PRO A 713 -17.24 -33.52 11.99
N LEU A 714 -17.67 -32.44 11.33
CA LEU A 714 -19.07 -32.17 10.98
C LEU A 714 -19.62 -33.18 9.98
N LEU A 715 -18.80 -33.50 8.98
CA LEU A 715 -19.12 -34.49 7.96
C LEU A 715 -17.91 -35.39 7.81
N GLN A 716 -18.15 -36.69 7.80
CA GLN A 716 -17.16 -37.71 7.46
C GLN A 716 -17.78 -38.59 6.38
N SER A 717 -17.14 -38.66 5.21
CA SER A 717 -17.60 -39.53 4.13
C SER A 717 -17.36 -41.00 4.47
N SER A 718 -18.13 -41.89 3.83
CA SER A 718 -17.80 -43.32 3.81
C SER A 718 -16.48 -43.56 3.05
N CYS A 719 -15.92 -44.76 3.24
CA CYS A 719 -14.73 -45.18 2.50
C CYS A 719 -15.02 -45.25 1.00
N ALA A 720 -14.22 -44.54 0.22
CA ALA A 720 -14.25 -44.51 -1.23
C ALA A 720 -13.74 -45.84 -1.83
N PRO A 721 -14.04 -46.13 -3.11
CA PRO A 721 -13.56 -47.35 -3.78
C PRO A 721 -12.06 -47.32 -4.08
N LYS A 722 -11.44 -46.13 -4.10
CA LYS A 722 -10.02 -45.86 -4.36
C LYS A 722 -9.53 -44.75 -3.44
N ARG A 723 -8.21 -44.67 -3.23
CA ARG A 723 -7.60 -43.65 -2.39
C ARG A 723 -7.74 -42.27 -3.00
N PHE A 724 -7.98 -41.28 -2.15
CA PHE A 724 -7.96 -39.88 -2.51
C PHE A 724 -6.54 -39.32 -2.41
N THR A 725 -6.16 -38.54 -3.41
CA THR A 725 -4.76 -38.10 -3.59
C THR A 725 -4.61 -36.60 -3.60
N SER A 726 -5.68 -35.87 -3.95
CA SER A 726 -5.72 -34.41 -3.89
C SER A 726 -7.17 -33.93 -3.79
N GLY A 727 -7.37 -32.70 -3.33
CA GLY A 727 -8.66 -32.05 -3.53
C GLY A 727 -8.59 -30.56 -3.28
N HIS A 728 -9.70 -29.89 -3.58
CA HIS A 728 -9.80 -28.44 -3.49
C HIS A 728 -11.25 -27.98 -3.39
N TRP A 729 -11.51 -26.95 -2.58
CA TRP A 729 -12.79 -26.25 -2.60
C TRP A 729 -13.05 -25.57 -3.95
N SER A 730 -14.32 -25.47 -4.35
CA SER A 730 -14.69 -24.53 -5.41
C SER A 730 -14.41 -23.11 -4.96
N LEU A 731 -14.00 -22.26 -5.90
CA LEU A 731 -13.70 -20.85 -5.66
C LEU A 731 -14.94 -19.96 -5.83
N THR A 732 -16.06 -20.52 -6.29
CA THR A 732 -17.26 -19.76 -6.67
C THR A 732 -18.55 -20.29 -6.05
N ARG A 733 -18.64 -21.61 -5.81
CA ARG A 733 -19.78 -22.23 -5.12
C ARG A 733 -19.40 -22.74 -3.72
N PRO A 734 -20.05 -22.26 -2.63
CA PRO A 734 -19.70 -22.64 -1.26
C PRO A 734 -19.92 -24.11 -0.89
N GLY A 735 -20.87 -24.79 -1.53
CA GLY A 735 -21.21 -26.18 -1.24
C GLY A 735 -20.42 -27.21 -2.04
N VAL A 736 -19.53 -26.77 -2.93
CA VAL A 736 -18.88 -27.64 -3.94
C VAL A 736 -17.39 -27.80 -3.68
N PHE A 737 -16.90 -29.03 -3.78
CA PHE A 737 -15.47 -29.34 -3.77
C PHE A 737 -15.12 -30.50 -4.71
N TYR A 738 -13.87 -30.50 -5.17
CA TYR A 738 -13.34 -31.45 -6.15
C TYR A 738 -12.28 -32.34 -5.50
N ILE A 739 -12.28 -33.62 -5.83
CA ILE A 739 -11.33 -34.60 -5.28
C ILE A 739 -10.75 -35.44 -6.40
N GLY A 740 -9.43 -35.60 -6.39
CA GLY A 740 -8.70 -36.50 -7.28
C GLY A 740 -8.47 -37.85 -6.62
N ARG A 741 -8.56 -38.90 -7.42
CA ARG A 741 -8.33 -40.28 -7.00
C ARG A 741 -7.07 -40.86 -7.64
N GLU A 742 -6.62 -41.98 -7.06
CA GLU A 742 -5.51 -42.80 -7.56
C GLU A 742 -5.79 -43.46 -8.93
N ASP A 743 -7.06 -43.65 -9.30
CA ASP A 743 -7.47 -44.26 -10.58
C ASP A 743 -7.67 -43.26 -11.73
N GLY A 744 -7.38 -41.96 -11.50
CA GLY A 744 -7.51 -40.92 -12.52
C GLY A 744 -8.91 -40.33 -12.68
N CYS A 745 -9.81 -40.65 -11.74
CA CYS A 745 -11.14 -40.06 -11.67
C CYS A 745 -11.18 -38.86 -10.73
N VAL A 746 -12.05 -37.90 -11.06
CA VAL A 746 -12.40 -36.78 -10.19
C VAL A 746 -13.80 -36.95 -9.66
N ASP A 747 -13.92 -36.86 -8.34
CA ASP A 747 -15.18 -36.85 -7.62
C ASP A 747 -15.55 -35.39 -7.30
N ILE A 748 -16.73 -34.99 -7.75
CA ILE A 748 -17.33 -33.68 -7.54
C ILE A 748 -18.40 -33.84 -6.47
N TRP A 749 -18.23 -33.16 -5.36
CA TRP A 749 -19.18 -33.14 -4.27
C TRP A 749 -19.99 -31.84 -4.33
N ASP A 750 -21.32 -31.95 -4.25
CA ASP A 750 -22.23 -30.82 -4.01
C ASP A 750 -23.05 -31.15 -2.75
N LEU A 751 -22.74 -30.47 -1.65
CA LEU A 751 -23.35 -30.71 -0.35
C LEU A 751 -24.85 -30.38 -0.30
N LEU A 752 -25.37 -29.59 -1.26
CA LEU A 752 -26.81 -29.34 -1.37
C LEU A 752 -27.54 -30.46 -2.10
N GLU A 753 -26.84 -31.21 -2.96
CA GLU A 753 -27.42 -32.33 -3.69
C GLU A 753 -27.27 -33.65 -2.91
N LYS A 754 -26.04 -34.00 -2.55
CA LYS A 754 -25.70 -35.25 -1.85
C LYS A 754 -24.58 -35.05 -0.83
N THR A 755 -24.80 -35.54 0.39
CA THR A 755 -23.80 -35.48 1.46
C THR A 755 -23.12 -36.82 1.77
N HIS A 756 -23.68 -37.94 1.31
CA HIS A 756 -23.20 -39.29 1.63
C HIS A 756 -22.33 -39.91 0.53
N GLU A 757 -22.43 -39.39 -0.70
CA GLU A 757 -21.67 -39.83 -1.87
C GLU A 757 -21.40 -38.62 -2.77
N PRO A 758 -20.38 -38.68 -3.66
CA PRO A 758 -20.16 -37.61 -4.62
C PRO A 758 -21.37 -37.43 -5.55
N ALA A 759 -21.67 -36.17 -5.89
CA ALA A 759 -22.74 -35.84 -6.82
C ALA A 759 -22.42 -36.38 -8.22
N GLN A 760 -21.16 -36.25 -8.64
CA GLN A 760 -20.68 -36.73 -9.93
C GLN A 760 -19.25 -37.26 -9.83
N SER A 761 -18.98 -38.39 -10.49
CA SER A 761 -17.63 -38.93 -10.68
C SER A 761 -17.31 -38.97 -12.16
N GLN A 762 -16.19 -38.38 -12.58
CA GLN A 762 -15.77 -38.34 -13.98
C GLN A 762 -14.35 -38.88 -14.14
N ASN A 763 -14.17 -39.79 -15.08
CA ASN A 763 -12.85 -40.29 -15.45
C ASN A 763 -12.16 -39.30 -16.41
N ILE A 764 -10.95 -38.87 -16.08
CA ILE A 764 -10.16 -37.91 -16.86
C ILE A 764 -8.91 -38.58 -17.42
N CYS A 765 -8.19 -39.30 -16.57
CA CYS A 765 -6.95 -39.96 -16.95
C CYS A 765 -6.90 -41.41 -16.46
N ILE A 766 -5.92 -42.17 -16.94
CA ILE A 766 -5.74 -43.59 -16.57
C ILE A 766 -4.81 -43.79 -15.37
N THR A 767 -4.27 -42.71 -14.81
CA THR A 767 -3.26 -42.74 -13.75
C THR A 767 -3.64 -41.91 -12.54
N MET A 768 -2.90 -42.03 -11.46
CA MET A 768 -3.11 -41.23 -10.25
C MET A 768 -3.07 -39.73 -10.54
N ILE A 769 -4.10 -39.02 -10.08
CA ILE A 769 -4.11 -37.55 -10.07
C ILE A 769 -3.19 -37.10 -8.93
N THR A 770 -2.20 -36.27 -9.23
CA THR A 770 -1.25 -35.78 -8.23
C THR A 770 -1.70 -34.45 -7.62
N CYS A 771 -2.34 -33.58 -8.39
CA CYS A 771 -2.76 -32.26 -7.94
C CYS A 771 -4.01 -31.77 -8.70
N ILE A 772 -4.88 -31.05 -7.99
CA ILE A 772 -6.05 -30.37 -8.55
C ILE A 772 -6.02 -28.90 -8.13
N ARG A 773 -6.19 -27.99 -9.09
CA ARG A 773 -6.28 -26.54 -8.85
C ARG A 773 -7.37 -25.89 -9.72
N PRO A 774 -8.51 -25.50 -9.16
CA PRO A 774 -9.48 -24.65 -9.85
C PRO A 774 -8.96 -23.22 -10.02
N TRP A 775 -9.48 -22.52 -11.03
CA TRP A 775 -9.12 -21.16 -11.39
C TRP A 775 -10.29 -20.39 -11.97
N ASN A 776 -10.47 -19.16 -11.50
CA ASN A 776 -11.49 -18.25 -11.99
C ASN A 776 -10.90 -17.42 -13.14
N PHE A 777 -11.16 -17.82 -14.38
CA PHE A 777 -10.66 -17.11 -15.56
C PHE A 777 -11.50 -15.87 -15.90
N SER A 778 -12.83 -15.99 -15.80
CA SER A 778 -13.80 -14.92 -16.04
C SER A 778 -15.07 -15.18 -15.23
N ALA A 779 -15.98 -14.21 -15.16
CA ALA A 779 -17.29 -14.37 -14.52
C ALA A 779 -18.12 -15.52 -15.11
N LYS A 780 -17.87 -15.89 -16.39
CA LYS A 780 -18.59 -16.96 -17.09
C LYS A 780 -17.80 -18.24 -17.30
N GLN A 781 -16.47 -18.19 -17.15
CA GLN A 781 -15.59 -19.32 -17.47
C GLN A 781 -14.64 -19.59 -16.32
N GLN A 782 -14.63 -20.84 -15.88
CA GLN A 782 -13.75 -21.33 -14.83
C GLN A 782 -13.07 -22.59 -15.32
N PHE A 783 -11.81 -22.75 -14.96
CA PHE A 783 -11.01 -23.90 -15.35
C PHE A 783 -10.59 -24.68 -14.11
N ILE A 784 -10.31 -25.96 -14.29
CA ILE A 784 -9.68 -26.81 -13.29
C ILE A 784 -8.47 -27.47 -13.93
N ALA A 785 -7.31 -27.25 -13.33
CA ALA A 785 -6.07 -27.90 -13.70
C ALA A 785 -5.92 -29.19 -12.92
N ILE A 786 -5.63 -30.27 -13.64
CA ILE A 786 -5.52 -31.62 -13.11
C ILE A 786 -4.22 -32.20 -13.62
N ALA A 787 -3.36 -32.57 -12.68
CA ALA A 787 -2.06 -33.12 -13.00
C ALA A 787 -2.03 -34.62 -12.81
N ASP A 788 -1.36 -35.29 -13.74
CA ASP A 788 -1.20 -36.73 -13.75
C ASP A 788 0.17 -37.14 -13.24
N TYR A 789 0.21 -38.35 -12.66
CA TYR A 789 1.44 -39.05 -12.33
C TYR A 789 2.33 -39.31 -13.56
N TYR A 790 1.73 -39.33 -14.76
CA TYR A 790 2.44 -39.49 -16.03
C TYR A 790 3.10 -38.24 -16.60
N GLY A 791 2.94 -37.08 -15.96
CA GLY A 791 3.57 -35.85 -16.41
C GLY A 791 2.69 -35.00 -17.34
N THR A 792 1.42 -35.37 -17.51
CA THR A 792 0.42 -34.63 -18.29
C THR A 792 -0.35 -33.68 -17.38
N LEU A 793 -0.55 -32.46 -17.83
CA LEU A 793 -1.44 -31.49 -17.21
C LEU A 793 -2.71 -31.36 -18.06
N HIS A 794 -3.85 -31.76 -17.53
CA HIS A 794 -5.17 -31.61 -18.14
C HIS A 794 -5.86 -30.34 -17.62
N ILE A 795 -6.34 -29.50 -18.53
CA ILE A 795 -7.16 -28.32 -18.22
C ILE A 795 -8.58 -28.60 -18.68
N LEU A 796 -9.51 -28.59 -17.72
CA LEU A 796 -10.93 -28.81 -17.97
C LEU A 796 -11.71 -27.53 -17.66
N GLU A 797 -12.75 -27.24 -18.43
CA GLU A 797 -13.72 -26.17 -18.16
C GLU A 797 -14.78 -26.69 -17.17
N ILE A 798 -15.01 -25.91 -16.11
CA ILE A 798 -16.03 -26.17 -15.11
C ILE A 798 -17.37 -25.69 -15.67
N PRO A 799 -18.40 -26.55 -15.73
CA PRO A 799 -19.69 -26.18 -16.27
C PRO A 799 -20.42 -25.13 -15.42
N TRP A 800 -21.39 -24.46 -16.04
CA TRP A 800 -22.19 -23.42 -15.40
C TRP A 800 -22.84 -23.89 -14.09
N THR A 801 -23.36 -25.11 -14.07
CA THR A 801 -24.04 -25.72 -12.90
C THR A 801 -23.13 -25.83 -11.67
N LEU A 802 -21.83 -26.00 -11.86
CA LEU A 802 -20.84 -26.14 -10.78
C LEU A 802 -20.13 -24.82 -10.44
N SER A 803 -20.30 -23.79 -11.28
CA SER A 803 -19.60 -22.51 -11.17
C SER A 803 -20.51 -21.35 -10.74
N HIS A 804 -21.82 -21.44 -10.97
CA HIS A 804 -22.78 -20.40 -10.60
C HIS A 804 -23.50 -20.73 -9.29
N PRO A 805 -23.28 -19.97 -8.21
CA PRO A 805 -23.97 -20.22 -6.94
C PRO A 805 -25.44 -19.79 -7.01
N SER A 806 -26.30 -20.49 -6.27
CA SER A 806 -27.67 -20.01 -6.03
C SER A 806 -27.68 -18.86 -5.02
N SER A 807 -28.64 -17.94 -5.12
CA SER A 807 -28.70 -16.70 -4.32
C SER A 807 -28.67 -16.95 -2.80
N ASN A 808 -29.24 -18.05 -2.32
CA ASN A 808 -29.31 -18.42 -0.90
C ASN A 808 -28.35 -19.56 -0.51
N GLU A 809 -27.38 -19.92 -1.36
CA GLU A 809 -26.49 -21.07 -1.14
C GLU A 809 -25.63 -20.92 0.12
N VAL A 810 -25.04 -19.73 0.32
CA VAL A 810 -24.17 -19.44 1.46
C VAL A 810 -24.93 -19.63 2.78
N SER A 811 -26.13 -19.05 2.87
CA SER A 811 -26.96 -19.19 4.08
C SER A 811 -27.43 -20.63 4.29
N SER A 812 -27.76 -21.35 3.22
CA SER A 812 -28.24 -22.74 3.30
C SER A 812 -27.16 -23.70 3.79
N ILE A 813 -25.94 -23.60 3.26
CA ILE A 813 -24.79 -24.41 3.70
C ILE A 813 -24.35 -24.01 5.12
N SER A 814 -24.38 -22.73 5.46
CA SER A 814 -24.12 -22.28 6.83
C SER A 814 -25.10 -22.92 7.83
N TYR A 815 -26.40 -22.90 7.51
CA TYR A 815 -27.43 -23.57 8.32
C TYR A 815 -27.19 -25.08 8.44
N TYR A 816 -26.76 -25.74 7.36
CA TYR A 816 -26.38 -27.16 7.39
C TYR A 816 -25.26 -27.40 8.42
N PHE A 817 -24.18 -26.63 8.37
CA PHE A 817 -23.07 -26.79 9.33
C PHE A 817 -23.50 -26.53 10.77
N GLU A 818 -24.31 -25.50 11.04
CA GLU A 818 -24.84 -25.24 12.38
C GLU A 818 -25.72 -26.39 12.90
N ARG A 819 -26.52 -27.00 12.03
CA ARG A 819 -27.32 -28.17 12.38
C ARG A 819 -26.43 -29.37 12.74
N GLU A 820 -25.37 -29.62 11.99
CA GLU A 820 -24.44 -30.71 12.30
C GLU A 820 -23.64 -30.46 13.59
N VAL A 821 -23.31 -29.21 13.94
CA VAL A 821 -22.73 -28.88 15.25
C VAL A 821 -23.68 -29.31 16.38
N LYS A 822 -24.96 -28.91 16.31
CA LYS A 822 -25.97 -29.32 17.30
C LYS A 822 -26.15 -30.84 17.35
N HIS A 823 -26.06 -31.50 16.20
CA HIS A 823 -26.13 -32.96 16.11
C HIS A 823 -24.95 -33.62 16.83
N LEU A 824 -23.72 -33.13 16.65
CA LEU A 824 -22.55 -33.64 17.36
C LEU A 824 -22.67 -33.45 18.89
N GLU A 825 -23.12 -32.29 19.34
CA GLU A 825 -23.39 -32.03 20.77
C GLU A 825 -24.41 -33.03 21.35
N TYR A 826 -25.50 -33.28 20.62
CA TYR A 826 -26.50 -34.27 20.99
C TYR A 826 -25.91 -35.69 21.05
N VAL A 827 -25.10 -36.09 20.07
CA VAL A 827 -24.45 -37.41 20.05
C VAL A 827 -23.50 -37.57 21.24
N GLU A 828 -22.73 -36.54 21.58
CA GLU A 828 -21.84 -36.57 22.74
C GLU A 828 -22.61 -36.72 24.05
N GLN A 829 -23.71 -35.96 24.23
CA GLN A 829 -24.60 -36.10 25.38
C GLN A 829 -25.19 -37.51 25.47
N ARG A 830 -25.66 -38.07 24.34
CA ARG A 830 -26.18 -39.45 24.28
C ARG A 830 -25.11 -40.50 24.59
N LYS A 831 -23.85 -40.27 24.19
CA LYS A 831 -22.74 -41.16 24.52
C LYS A 831 -22.48 -41.18 26.02
N LYS A 832 -22.44 -40.02 26.68
CA LYS A 832 -22.30 -39.91 28.14
C LYS A 832 -23.43 -40.65 28.88
N ILE A 833 -24.67 -40.50 28.40
CA ILE A 833 -25.83 -41.23 28.94
C ILE A 833 -25.66 -42.74 28.78
N ARG A 834 -25.30 -43.23 27.58
CA ARG A 834 -25.09 -44.66 27.33
C ARG A 834 -23.93 -45.25 28.14
N GLU A 835 -22.85 -44.50 28.34
CA GLU A 835 -21.74 -44.92 29.20
C GLU A 835 -22.16 -45.02 30.67
N GLN A 836 -23.01 -44.11 31.14
CA GLN A 836 -23.60 -44.15 32.46
C GLN A 836 -24.54 -45.36 32.62
N GLU A 837 -25.46 -45.57 31.67
CA GLU A 837 -26.34 -46.74 31.62
C GLU A 837 -25.53 -48.05 31.60
N LYS A 838 -24.44 -48.10 30.83
CA LYS A 838 -23.54 -49.26 30.78
C LYS A 838 -22.86 -49.51 32.13
N LYS A 839 -22.36 -48.46 32.80
CA LYS A 839 -21.77 -48.58 34.15
C LYS A 839 -22.80 -49.05 35.17
N GLU A 840 -24.02 -48.54 35.10
CA GLU A 840 -25.12 -48.97 35.98
C GLU A 840 -25.49 -50.43 35.74
N MET A 841 -25.59 -50.85 34.48
CA MET A 841 -25.82 -52.25 34.10
C MET A 841 -24.67 -53.15 34.55
N GLU A 842 -23.40 -52.72 34.39
CA GLU A 842 -22.23 -53.46 34.87
C GLU A 842 -22.26 -53.60 36.41
N GLN A 843 -22.53 -52.51 37.14
CA GLN A 843 -22.71 -52.55 38.59
C GLN A 843 -23.88 -53.45 39.03
N GLU A 844 -24.99 -53.45 38.30
CA GLU A 844 -26.10 -54.37 38.55
C GLU A 844 -25.70 -55.82 38.27
N THR A 845 -24.96 -56.10 37.20
CA THR A 845 -24.46 -57.45 36.90
C THR A 845 -23.45 -57.92 37.93
N GLU A 846 -22.58 -57.04 38.44
CA GLU A 846 -21.66 -57.33 39.55
C GLU A 846 -22.44 -57.58 40.85
N LYS A 847 -23.43 -56.76 41.19
CA LYS A 847 -24.34 -57.01 42.33
C LYS A 847 -25.08 -58.35 42.19
N LYS A 848 -25.51 -58.71 40.97
CA LYS A 848 -26.12 -60.02 40.67
C LYS A 848 -25.10 -61.17 40.79
N LYS A 849 -23.85 -60.98 40.36
CA LYS A 849 -22.76 -61.97 40.53
C LYS A 849 -22.40 -62.16 42.01
N VAL A 850 -22.31 -61.09 42.80
CA VAL A 850 -22.07 -61.13 44.25
C VAL A 850 -23.25 -61.81 44.97
N ARG A 851 -24.50 -61.51 44.59
CA ARG A 851 -25.68 -62.24 45.09
C ARG A 851 -25.65 -63.73 44.76
N LYS A 852 -25.13 -64.15 43.59
CA LYS A 852 -24.98 -65.57 43.25
C LYS A 852 -23.90 -66.27 44.08
N TYR A 853 -22.82 -65.59 44.45
CA TYR A 853 -21.77 -66.15 45.31
C TYR A 853 -22.14 -66.22 46.80
N GLN A 854 -23.17 -65.48 47.25
CA GLN A 854 -23.68 -65.51 48.63
C GLN A 854 -24.88 -66.44 48.85
N LYS A 855 -25.45 -67.07 47.81
CA LYS A 855 -26.51 -68.07 47.98
C LYS A 855 -25.91 -69.36 48.56
N GLY A 856 -26.40 -69.79 49.72
CA GLY A 856 -26.01 -71.07 50.32
C GLY A 856 -26.39 -72.25 49.41
N LYS A 857 -25.61 -73.34 49.47
CA LYS A 857 -25.76 -74.54 48.60
C LYS A 857 -27.21 -75.05 48.51
N GLU A 858 -27.97 -74.99 49.59
CA GLU A 858 -29.39 -75.38 49.64
C GLU A 858 -30.33 -74.48 48.84
N GLN A 859 -30.07 -73.17 48.76
CA GLN A 859 -30.89 -72.25 47.95
C GLN A 859 -30.62 -72.42 46.46
N LEU A 860 -29.39 -72.80 46.08
CA LEU A 860 -29.00 -73.07 44.71
C LEU A 860 -29.67 -74.35 44.19
N ASP A 861 -29.72 -75.41 45.01
CA ASP A 861 -30.39 -76.67 44.67
C ASP A 861 -31.92 -76.51 44.55
N ALA A 862 -32.53 -75.66 45.39
CA ALA A 862 -33.96 -75.36 45.31
C ALA A 862 -34.34 -74.57 44.05
N GLU A 863 -33.52 -73.60 43.64
CA GLU A 863 -33.71 -72.84 42.39
C GLU A 863 -33.53 -73.74 41.16
N LEU A 864 -32.50 -74.60 41.14
CA LEU A 864 -32.27 -75.54 40.05
C LEU A 864 -33.44 -76.52 39.88
N LYS A 865 -34.06 -76.93 40.99
CA LYS A 865 -35.24 -77.79 40.98
C LYS A 865 -36.47 -77.07 40.41
N MET A 866 -36.71 -75.81 40.80
CA MET A 866 -37.81 -75.01 40.24
C MET A 866 -37.60 -74.69 38.75
N ASP A 867 -36.37 -74.37 38.34
CA ASP A 867 -36.04 -74.14 36.93
C ASP A 867 -36.22 -75.42 36.10
N TYR A 868 -35.86 -76.58 36.66
CA TYR A 868 -36.10 -77.88 36.01
C TYR A 868 -37.58 -78.21 35.89
N GLU A 869 -38.39 -77.91 36.91
CA GLU A 869 -39.86 -78.05 36.85
C GLU A 869 -40.46 -77.11 35.80
N SER A 870 -40.01 -75.85 35.74
CA SER A 870 -40.44 -74.90 34.71
C SER A 870 -40.01 -75.33 33.30
N TYR A 871 -38.83 -75.92 33.14
CA TYR A 871 -38.38 -76.47 31.87
C TYR A 871 -39.27 -77.64 31.43
N LEU A 872 -39.59 -78.56 32.34
CA LEU A 872 -40.48 -79.69 32.05
C LEU A 872 -41.89 -79.23 31.65
N ASP A 873 -42.41 -78.18 32.27
CA ASP A 873 -43.70 -77.60 31.91
C ASP A 873 -43.66 -76.88 30.56
N LEU A 874 -42.57 -76.17 30.25
CA LEU A 874 -42.35 -75.57 28.95
C LEU A 874 -42.22 -76.63 27.86
N GLU A 875 -41.43 -77.69 28.10
CA GLU A 875 -41.25 -78.83 27.20
C GLU A 875 -42.60 -79.52 26.93
N LYS A 876 -43.41 -79.79 27.96
CA LYS A 876 -44.77 -80.31 27.79
C LYS A 876 -45.64 -79.37 26.96
N THR A 877 -45.59 -78.07 27.23
CA THR A 877 -46.37 -77.08 26.48
C THR A 877 -45.96 -77.02 25.01
N VAL A 878 -44.66 -77.08 24.73
CA VAL A 878 -44.09 -77.12 23.38
C VAL A 878 -44.47 -78.41 22.65
N LEU A 879 -44.42 -79.56 23.33
CA LEU A 879 -44.79 -80.86 22.77
C LEU A 879 -46.30 -80.98 22.49
N ILE A 880 -47.15 -80.36 23.33
CA ILE A 880 -48.59 -80.20 23.08
C ILE A 880 -48.83 -79.30 21.87
N ASN A 881 -48.14 -78.15 21.77
CA ASN A 881 -48.27 -77.23 20.65
C ASN A 881 -47.78 -77.82 19.32
N LEU A 882 -46.78 -78.69 19.35
CA LEU A 882 -46.27 -79.43 18.20
C LEU A 882 -47.15 -80.65 17.83
N GLY A 883 -48.23 -80.91 18.57
CA GLY A 883 -49.16 -82.01 18.32
C GLY A 883 -48.60 -83.41 18.59
N MET A 884 -47.44 -83.50 19.27
CA MET A 884 -46.75 -84.75 19.58
C MET A 884 -47.27 -85.42 20.86
N ILE A 885 -48.02 -84.69 21.69
CA ILE A 885 -48.71 -85.20 22.89
C ILE A 885 -50.19 -84.79 22.85
N ARG A 886 -51.12 -85.73 23.08
CA ARG A 886 -52.56 -85.43 23.16
C ARG A 886 -52.93 -85.06 24.61
N VAL A 887 -53.76 -84.03 24.77
CA VAL A 887 -54.15 -83.43 26.08
C VAL A 887 -54.78 -84.45 27.05
N SER A 888 -55.25 -85.60 26.57
CA SER A 888 -55.92 -86.65 27.36
C SER A 888 -55.02 -87.45 28.32
N ASP A 889 -53.69 -87.34 28.25
CA ASP A 889 -52.79 -88.16 29.08
C ASP A 889 -52.38 -87.50 30.41
N THR A 890 -53.09 -86.44 30.83
CA THR A 890 -52.84 -85.76 32.11
C THR A 890 -53.65 -86.39 33.25
N ARG A 891 -53.18 -87.53 33.78
CA ARG A 891 -53.53 -87.97 35.15
C ARG A 891 -52.28 -88.00 36.03
N SER A 892 -52.40 -87.29 37.16
CA SER A 892 -51.37 -87.09 38.18
C SER A 892 -50.86 -88.42 38.73
N PHE A 893 -49.53 -88.61 38.71
CA PHE A 893 -48.84 -89.73 39.34
C PHE A 893 -48.44 -89.33 40.78
N MET A 894 -49.44 -89.11 41.64
CA MET A 894 -49.24 -88.99 43.09
C MET A 894 -50.47 -89.54 43.81
N GLU A 895 -50.64 -90.87 43.76
CA GLU A 895 -51.37 -91.67 44.75
C GLU A 895 -51.25 -93.16 44.38
N VAL A 896 -50.07 -93.78 44.58
CA VAL A 896 -49.95 -95.23 44.78
C VAL A 896 -48.74 -95.48 45.72
N VAL A 897 -49.06 -95.92 46.94
CA VAL A 897 -48.21 -96.80 47.77
C VAL A 897 -48.29 -98.20 47.19
#